data_AF-A0A1B6EKS7-F1
#
_entry.id   AF-A0A1B6EKS7-F1
#
_cell.length_a   1.000
_cell.length_b   1.000
_cell.length_c   1.000
_cell.angle_alpha   90.00
_cell.angle_beta   90.00
_cell.angle_gamma   90.00
#
_symmetry.space_group_name_H-M   'P 1'
#
loop_
_entity.id
_entity.type
_entity.pdbx_description
1 polymer ?
#
loop_
_entity_poly.entity_id
_entity_poly.type
_entity_poly.pdbx_seq_one_letter_code
_entity_poly.pdbx_strand_id
1 'polypeptide(L)'
;WLMDDRYLKNFASEISQCPCTLNQALVDKGRFMPDFDCDMDRNPKCLYNKGAIHCVKTGSPSLEGSEQQCCYDKNRYLMLSYDQQWGSRPRRSHNLGYLPWNEANKVPTLSQWFHDMSPFYFCCLWQEEQAVGCETYRFERRPSQDCVAYQPPYVATVFGDPHIITFDELEYTFNGKGEYVLVHVNSSKAKFDVQGRFEQLPNNFYGPVNATQLTSVAARDNTSAVIEVRLRPTIAQWRYRLDVFADKRRVYFDRPSLRVQHFPGVTIYQPSYILNQSQIVIMFQSGAGVEVVENKGYMAARVYLPWTFIGQTSGLFGVWNFNAADDLTDSNNMSYPVTWGPGFTNKQPLNSFQSVYQFANSWRLEDKEVYSVGSSLFIHEYTRTASYYADPSFVPDMNSVLTNMYTTNTQNQNYDPRAADAQKAKDLCGDSFQCQYDYFLSLNRDLAFYTLIYQGNFLQIRSQVKQRVITCGILETPRFGRKSNFFFTPGTKVTFECNQDFVLVGDQRRTCTAQGQWDVPVYGYTECLRMVEYDIRNILKTAAIILLILLPLLIALCCILNVLVRKWRGDGSAASWRYLNSLDKPRRPSVSKAESTPLRSAATLVDADSGLGVSNPPRRTQATNLMATAPPVRPKEDPDHALDGVYYTNEPLPGKPNVDFEDKIWDFDDDDVFKSKSNSSLSSPLSGRDKETPTESRPSQYAPIIKPANPPAPILRTPSPPELPKTLPPSPSQIPKDFPPVRSLTFANPPPPPTVPPPQSPTRRLPPPLIPTPTRNPSQSSTASSAKTPSPVSSNASASVNGVRVNKNSISTAI
;
A
#
# COMPACT_ATOMS: atom_id res chain seq x y z
N TRP A 1 -6.38 26.18 -15.46
CA TRP A 1 -6.17 24.87 -14.82
C TRP A 1 -7.02 23.75 -15.40
N LEU A 2 -8.36 23.78 -15.30
CA LEU A 2 -9.21 22.63 -15.72
C LEU A 2 -9.02 22.19 -17.18
N MET A 3 -8.85 23.13 -18.11
CA MET A 3 -8.55 22.83 -19.51
C MET A 3 -7.16 22.23 -19.68
N ASP A 4 -6.18 22.69 -18.90
CA ASP A 4 -4.78 22.27 -19.00
C ASP A 4 -4.59 20.85 -18.44
N ASP A 5 -5.18 20.55 -17.27
CA ASP A 5 -5.15 19.19 -16.69
C ASP A 5 -5.86 18.17 -17.58
N ARG A 6 -6.86 18.59 -18.40
CA ARG A 6 -7.52 17.73 -19.40
C ARG A 6 -6.60 17.27 -20.53
N TYR A 7 -5.58 18.05 -20.90
CA TYR A 7 -4.56 17.62 -21.88
C TYR A 7 -3.50 16.69 -21.26
N LEU A 8 -3.42 16.60 -19.93
CA LEU A 8 -2.51 15.69 -19.24
C LEU A 8 -3.10 14.28 -19.12
N LYS A 9 -2.25 13.26 -19.35
CA LYS A 9 -2.53 11.82 -19.20
C LYS A 9 -3.38 11.53 -17.94
N ASN A 10 -4.40 10.69 -18.09
CA ASN A 10 -5.13 10.15 -16.94
C ASN A 10 -4.24 9.11 -16.23
N PHE A 11 -4.04 9.31 -14.93
CA PHE A 11 -3.19 8.51 -14.06
C PHE A 11 -4.01 7.70 -13.03
N ALA A 12 -5.32 7.95 -12.92
CA ALA A 12 -6.18 7.38 -11.88
C ALA A 12 -6.41 5.86 -12.01
N SER A 13 -6.02 5.27 -13.15
CA SER A 13 -6.03 3.81 -13.39
C SER A 13 -4.68 3.13 -13.11
N GLU A 14 -3.61 3.88 -12.83
CA GLU A 14 -2.23 3.36 -12.74
C GLU A 14 -1.72 3.28 -11.28
N ILE A 15 -2.60 3.54 -10.32
CA ILE A 15 -2.31 3.64 -8.88
C ILE A 15 -3.03 2.53 -8.09
N SER A 16 -2.48 2.19 -6.92
CA SER A 16 -2.97 1.07 -6.10
C SER A 16 -4.40 1.26 -5.61
N GLN A 17 -5.24 0.26 -5.90
CA GLN A 17 -6.66 0.25 -5.59
C GLN A 17 -6.95 0.42 -4.08
N CYS A 18 -7.87 1.32 -3.73
CA CYS A 18 -8.26 1.51 -2.33
C CYS A 18 -8.92 0.26 -1.69
N PRO A 19 -8.50 -0.15 -0.48
CA PRO A 19 -9.19 -1.18 0.31
C PRO A 19 -10.63 -0.79 0.64
N CYS A 20 -11.57 -1.75 0.61
CA CYS A 20 -12.99 -1.49 0.91
C CYS A 20 -13.24 -1.03 2.36
N THR A 21 -12.41 -1.50 3.30
CA THR A 21 -12.58 -1.27 4.73
C THR A 21 -11.30 -0.79 5.40
N LEU A 22 -11.44 -0.01 6.46
CA LEU A 22 -10.32 0.50 7.26
C LEU A 22 -9.42 -0.63 7.80
N ASN A 23 -10.01 -1.76 8.18
CA ASN A 23 -9.25 -2.89 8.72
C ASN A 23 -8.31 -3.49 7.65
N GLN A 24 -8.74 -3.58 6.38
CA GLN A 24 -7.88 -4.01 5.28
C GLN A 24 -6.75 -3.00 5.00
N ALA A 25 -7.04 -1.69 5.12
CA ALA A 25 -6.05 -0.62 4.94
C ALA A 25 -4.95 -0.62 6.02
N LEU A 26 -5.30 -0.91 7.29
CA LEU A 26 -4.32 -1.03 8.39
C LEU A 26 -3.47 -2.30 8.32
N VAL A 27 -3.93 -3.31 7.58
CA VAL A 27 -3.20 -4.56 7.33
C VAL A 27 -2.25 -4.44 6.13
N ASP A 28 -2.61 -3.72 5.08
CA ASP A 28 -1.79 -3.54 3.88
C ASP A 28 -0.68 -2.48 4.05
N LYS A 29 0.26 -2.81 4.94
CA LYS A 29 1.45 -2.01 5.26
C LYS A 29 2.53 -2.02 4.17
N GLY A 30 2.34 -2.81 3.10
CA GLY A 30 3.24 -2.83 1.95
C GLY A 30 2.93 -1.71 0.96
N ARG A 31 1.64 -1.50 0.66
CA ARG A 31 1.22 -0.43 -0.26
C ARG A 31 0.78 0.84 0.46
N PHE A 32 0.16 0.76 1.64
CA PHE A 32 -0.46 1.90 2.31
C PHE A 32 0.18 2.25 3.67
N MET A 33 0.31 3.54 3.94
CA MET A 33 0.73 4.11 5.24
C MET A 33 -0.32 5.12 5.75
N PRO A 34 -0.44 5.34 7.07
CA PRO A 34 -1.30 6.37 7.63
C PRO A 34 -1.03 7.76 7.04
N ASP A 35 -2.09 8.49 6.72
CA ASP A 35 -1.98 9.89 6.30
C ASP A 35 -2.00 10.80 7.54
N PHE A 36 -0.84 11.37 7.88
CA PHE A 36 -0.64 12.16 9.11
C PHE A 36 -1.56 13.39 9.25
N ASP A 37 -2.20 13.85 8.16
CA ASP A 37 -3.21 14.92 8.16
C ASP A 37 -4.63 14.45 8.50
N CYS A 38 -4.87 13.13 8.51
CA CYS A 38 -6.12 12.47 8.94
C CYS A 38 -5.79 11.11 9.59
N ASP A 39 -5.01 11.15 10.66
CA ASP A 39 -4.54 9.96 11.38
C ASP A 39 -5.38 9.74 12.65
N MET A 40 -5.81 8.51 12.93
CA MET A 40 -6.75 8.26 14.04
C MET A 40 -6.06 8.44 15.39
N ASP A 41 -4.76 8.13 15.47
CA ASP A 41 -3.97 8.18 16.69
C ASP A 41 -3.42 9.59 16.99
N ARG A 42 -3.42 10.47 15.99
CA ARG A 42 -2.67 11.75 16.05
C ARG A 42 -3.44 12.98 15.58
N ASN A 43 -4.26 12.86 14.55
CA ASN A 43 -5.01 13.97 13.96
C ASN A 43 -6.42 13.56 13.47
N PRO A 44 -7.31 13.11 14.38
CA PRO A 44 -8.66 12.65 14.04
C PRO A 44 -9.62 13.79 13.63
N LYS A 45 -9.10 14.99 13.32
CA LYS A 45 -9.88 16.14 12.84
C LYS A 45 -10.04 16.16 11.32
N CYS A 46 -9.13 15.52 10.58
CA CYS A 46 -9.24 15.28 9.13
C CYS A 46 -9.69 16.50 8.32
N LEU A 47 -8.94 17.62 8.41
CA LEU A 47 -9.36 18.95 7.92
C LEU A 47 -9.87 18.94 6.47
N TYR A 48 -9.17 18.25 5.58
CA TYR A 48 -9.51 18.15 4.16
C TYR A 48 -10.50 17.01 3.82
N ASN A 49 -10.86 16.19 4.80
CA ASN A 49 -11.63 14.95 4.64
C ASN A 49 -12.65 14.81 5.79
N LYS A 50 -13.51 15.83 5.96
CA LYS A 50 -14.52 15.89 7.03
C LYS A 50 -15.41 14.64 7.01
N GLY A 51 -15.65 14.06 8.19
CA GLY A 51 -16.44 12.84 8.35
C GLY A 51 -15.60 11.55 8.33
N ALA A 52 -14.37 11.60 7.83
CA ALA A 52 -13.41 10.51 7.98
C ALA A 52 -12.98 10.35 9.45
N ILE A 53 -12.62 9.12 9.83
CA ILE A 53 -11.92 8.81 11.09
C ILE A 53 -10.43 8.52 10.86
N HIS A 54 -10.07 8.16 9.63
CA HIS A 54 -8.71 7.84 9.21
C HIS A 54 -8.59 7.95 7.68
N CYS A 55 -7.45 8.40 7.18
CA CYS A 55 -7.03 8.16 5.81
C CYS A 55 -5.69 7.43 5.80
N VAL A 56 -5.49 6.59 4.80
CA VAL A 56 -4.17 6.08 4.39
C VAL A 56 -3.81 6.66 3.02
N LYS A 57 -2.53 6.63 2.69
CA LYS A 57 -2.03 6.92 1.34
C LYS A 57 -0.96 5.93 0.92
N THR A 58 -0.72 5.84 -0.38
CA THR A 58 0.38 5.03 -0.93
C THR A 58 1.72 5.42 -0.31
N GLY A 59 2.54 4.43 0.07
CA GLY A 59 3.85 4.66 0.70
C GLY A 59 4.94 5.17 -0.25
N SER A 60 4.87 4.70 -1.50
CA SER A 60 5.80 5.04 -2.57
C SER A 60 5.03 5.66 -3.75
N PRO A 61 5.62 6.62 -4.49
CA PRO A 61 5.03 7.16 -5.69
C PRO A 61 4.95 6.12 -6.82
N SER A 62 3.96 6.25 -7.70
CA SER A 62 3.95 5.55 -8.99
C SER A 62 5.09 6.03 -9.90
N LEU A 63 5.33 5.35 -11.03
CA LEU A 63 6.35 5.75 -12.02
C LEU A 63 6.11 7.16 -12.61
N GLU A 64 4.84 7.55 -12.75
CA GLU A 64 4.43 8.91 -13.16
C GLU A 64 4.54 9.93 -12.01
N GLY A 65 4.84 9.47 -10.80
CA GLY A 65 4.98 10.28 -9.60
C GLY A 65 3.67 10.48 -8.82
N SER A 66 2.62 9.71 -9.06
CA SER A 66 1.28 9.90 -8.45
C SER A 66 1.09 9.19 -7.11
N GLU A 67 0.08 9.60 -6.33
CA GLU A 67 -0.33 8.96 -5.06
C GLU A 67 -1.85 8.71 -5.01
N GLN A 68 -2.28 7.72 -4.22
CA GLN A 68 -3.70 7.48 -3.91
C GLN A 68 -3.96 7.75 -2.42
N GLN A 69 -4.97 8.56 -2.11
CA GLN A 69 -5.45 8.82 -0.74
C GLN A 69 -6.79 8.08 -0.53
N CYS A 70 -6.83 7.14 0.41
CA CYS A 70 -8.02 6.34 0.76
C CYS A 70 -8.51 6.71 2.16
N CYS A 71 -9.73 7.24 2.26
CA CYS A 71 -10.30 7.77 3.50
C CYS A 71 -11.51 6.95 3.96
N TYR A 72 -11.62 6.72 5.26
CA TYR A 72 -12.61 5.83 5.86
C TYR A 72 -13.54 6.55 6.82
N ASP A 73 -14.83 6.27 6.70
CA ASP A 73 -15.89 6.88 7.49
C ASP A 73 -16.02 6.27 8.90
N LYS A 74 -16.95 6.79 9.70
CA LYS A 74 -17.25 6.26 11.05
C LYS A 74 -17.73 4.80 11.05
N ASN A 75 -18.32 4.33 9.95
CA ASN A 75 -18.72 2.93 9.76
C ASN A 75 -17.58 2.04 9.24
N ARG A 76 -16.37 2.59 9.06
CA ARG A 76 -15.13 1.95 8.58
C ARG A 76 -15.13 1.58 7.09
N TYR A 77 -16.02 2.15 6.28
CA TYR A 77 -16.07 1.97 4.83
C TYR A 77 -15.37 3.10 4.09
N LEU A 78 -14.87 2.78 2.88
CA LEU A 78 -14.22 3.74 1.98
C LEU A 78 -15.19 4.87 1.59
N MET A 79 -14.81 6.12 1.84
CA MET A 79 -15.55 7.30 1.40
C MET A 79 -15.17 7.60 -0.07
N LEU A 80 -16.13 7.74 -0.97
CA LEU A 80 -15.86 8.04 -2.39
C LEU A 80 -16.06 9.53 -2.71
N SER A 81 -15.22 10.09 -3.58
CA SER A 81 -15.40 11.46 -4.10
C SER A 81 -16.67 11.63 -4.94
N TYR A 82 -17.24 10.54 -5.46
CA TYR A 82 -18.55 10.55 -6.14
C TYR A 82 -19.73 10.76 -5.18
N ASP A 83 -19.59 10.34 -3.92
CA ASP A 83 -20.62 10.55 -2.88
C ASP A 83 -20.50 11.94 -2.26
N GLN A 84 -19.29 12.30 -1.80
CA GLN A 84 -19.05 13.54 -1.05
C GLN A 84 -17.69 14.17 -1.38
N GLN A 85 -17.59 15.50 -1.35
CA GLN A 85 -16.34 16.24 -1.63
C GLN A 85 -15.19 15.91 -0.65
N TRP A 86 -15.53 15.35 0.50
CA TRP A 86 -14.62 14.94 1.58
C TRP A 86 -14.07 13.51 1.42
N GLY A 87 -14.43 12.83 0.32
CA GLY A 87 -14.05 11.44 0.06
C GLY A 87 -12.56 11.23 -0.23
N SER A 88 -12.23 9.97 -0.49
CA SER A 88 -10.95 9.53 -1.05
C SER A 88 -10.65 10.24 -2.37
N ARG A 89 -9.39 10.27 -2.77
CA ARG A 89 -8.98 10.88 -4.05
C ARG A 89 -7.62 10.40 -4.53
N PRO A 90 -7.47 10.19 -5.85
CA PRO A 90 -6.17 10.15 -6.48
C PRO A 90 -5.54 11.55 -6.43
N ARG A 91 -4.22 11.62 -6.49
CA ARG A 91 -3.45 12.86 -6.60
C ARG A 91 -2.37 12.69 -7.67
N ARG A 92 -2.29 13.62 -8.63
CA ARG A 92 -1.39 13.54 -9.78
C ARG A 92 0.07 13.46 -9.35
N SER A 93 0.43 14.17 -8.28
CA SER A 93 1.78 14.18 -7.72
C SER A 93 1.79 13.74 -6.26
N HIS A 94 2.70 12.85 -5.91
CA HIS A 94 2.99 12.34 -4.59
C HIS A 94 3.69 13.42 -3.75
N ASN A 95 3.42 13.52 -2.45
CA ASN A 95 3.98 14.62 -1.64
C ASN A 95 5.51 14.56 -1.54
N LEU A 96 6.07 13.34 -1.54
CA LEU A 96 7.51 13.08 -1.59
C LEU A 96 8.15 13.33 -2.98
N GLY A 97 7.37 13.73 -3.98
CA GLY A 97 7.79 13.75 -5.39
C GLY A 97 8.10 12.35 -5.91
N TYR A 98 8.93 12.28 -6.96
CA TYR A 98 9.55 11.05 -7.44
C TYR A 98 11.03 11.31 -7.73
N LEU A 99 11.92 10.44 -7.27
CA LEU A 99 13.37 10.64 -7.29
C LEU A 99 14.00 10.04 -8.56
N PRO A 100 14.83 10.77 -9.33
CA PRO A 100 15.28 12.16 -9.12
C PRO A 100 14.22 13.22 -9.45
N TRP A 101 14.25 14.32 -8.71
CA TRP A 101 13.29 15.43 -8.83
C TRP A 101 13.61 16.38 -10.01
N ASN A 102 13.89 15.83 -11.19
CA ASN A 102 14.28 16.58 -12.39
C ASN A 102 13.11 16.97 -13.31
N GLU A 103 11.92 16.39 -13.12
CA GLU A 103 10.70 16.72 -13.88
C GLU A 103 9.76 17.63 -13.08
N ALA A 104 9.13 18.60 -13.74
CA ALA A 104 8.24 19.60 -13.11
C ALA A 104 7.01 19.00 -12.39
N ASN A 105 6.58 17.79 -12.77
CA ASN A 105 5.46 17.08 -12.13
C ASN A 105 5.88 16.18 -10.96
N LYS A 106 7.19 16.06 -10.68
CA LYS A 106 7.78 15.12 -9.71
C LYS A 106 8.54 15.81 -8.58
N VAL A 107 8.37 17.13 -8.42
CA VAL A 107 9.02 17.94 -7.37
C VAL A 107 8.29 17.77 -6.01
N PRO A 108 9.00 17.46 -4.91
CA PRO A 108 8.39 17.25 -3.60
C PRO A 108 7.60 18.46 -3.11
N THR A 109 6.42 18.21 -2.55
CA THR A 109 5.41 19.17 -2.07
C THR A 109 4.86 20.11 -3.15
N LEU A 110 5.69 20.74 -3.97
CA LEU A 110 5.31 21.77 -4.94
C LEU A 110 4.43 21.23 -6.06
N SER A 111 4.77 20.08 -6.67
CA SER A 111 3.96 19.51 -7.74
C SER A 111 2.60 19.03 -7.22
N GLN A 112 2.54 18.45 -6.02
CA GLN A 112 1.26 18.11 -5.35
C GLN A 112 0.45 19.36 -5.00
N TRP A 113 1.11 20.43 -4.53
CA TRP A 113 0.43 21.68 -4.23
C TRP A 113 -0.21 22.30 -5.48
N PHE A 114 0.51 22.29 -6.60
CA PHE A 114 0.05 22.84 -7.88
C PHE A 114 -1.04 21.99 -8.55
N HIS A 115 -0.89 20.65 -8.59
CA HIS A 115 -1.78 19.78 -9.35
C HIS A 115 -3.00 19.27 -8.57
N ASP A 116 -2.97 19.28 -7.23
CA ASP A 116 -3.99 18.62 -6.42
C ASP A 116 -4.54 19.50 -5.28
N MET A 117 -3.67 20.15 -4.48
CA MET A 117 -4.15 20.95 -3.34
C MET A 117 -4.77 22.28 -3.77
N SER A 118 -4.03 23.12 -4.51
CA SER A 118 -4.52 24.42 -5.00
C SER A 118 -5.82 24.28 -5.83
N PRO A 119 -5.93 23.32 -6.79
CA PRO A 119 -7.18 23.08 -7.49
C PRO A 119 -8.33 22.64 -6.57
N PHE A 120 -8.07 21.82 -5.55
CA PHE A 120 -9.11 21.48 -4.56
C PHE A 120 -9.60 22.70 -3.76
N TYR A 121 -8.71 23.67 -3.45
CA TYR A 121 -9.11 24.94 -2.83
C TYR A 121 -10.07 25.73 -3.73
N PHE A 122 -9.65 26.05 -4.96
CA PHE A 122 -10.45 26.87 -5.89
C PHE A 122 -11.72 26.17 -6.40
N CYS A 123 -11.66 24.87 -6.70
CA CYS A 123 -12.77 24.17 -7.32
C CYS A 123 -13.80 23.62 -6.32
N CYS A 124 -13.41 23.24 -5.10
CA CYS A 124 -14.31 22.66 -4.09
C CYS A 124 -14.33 23.44 -2.77
N LEU A 125 -13.20 23.64 -2.09
CA LEU A 125 -13.19 24.07 -0.68
C LEU A 125 -13.69 25.51 -0.47
N TRP A 126 -13.60 26.35 -1.50
CA TRP A 126 -14.15 27.72 -1.54
C TRP A 126 -15.43 27.85 -2.37
N GLN A 127 -16.08 26.73 -2.73
CA GLN A 127 -17.29 26.68 -3.54
C GLN A 127 -18.35 25.79 -2.87
N GLU A 128 -19.56 25.78 -3.43
CA GLU A 128 -20.57 24.79 -3.03
C GLU A 128 -20.23 23.41 -3.57
N GLU A 129 -20.71 22.37 -2.88
CA GLU A 129 -20.38 20.98 -3.20
C GLU A 129 -20.89 20.53 -4.57
N GLN A 130 -22.01 21.11 -5.00
CA GLN A 130 -22.68 20.91 -6.29
C GLN A 130 -22.26 21.96 -7.33
N ALA A 131 -21.25 22.80 -7.06
CA ALA A 131 -20.72 23.72 -8.04
C ALA A 131 -20.04 22.95 -9.18
N VAL A 132 -20.23 23.39 -10.43
CA VAL A 132 -19.71 22.72 -11.64
C VAL A 132 -18.20 22.50 -11.58
N GLY A 133 -17.46 23.43 -10.97
CA GLY A 133 -16.02 23.28 -10.69
C GLY A 133 -15.70 22.08 -9.79
N CYS A 134 -16.48 21.88 -8.71
CA CYS A 134 -16.28 20.78 -7.78
C CYS A 134 -16.73 19.44 -8.36
N GLU A 135 -17.87 19.40 -9.07
CA GLU A 135 -18.31 18.19 -9.79
C GLU A 135 -17.27 17.76 -10.84
N THR A 136 -16.74 18.70 -11.64
CA THR A 136 -15.70 18.41 -12.64
C THR A 136 -14.41 17.92 -11.95
N TYR A 137 -13.98 18.58 -10.87
CA TYR A 137 -12.81 18.14 -10.11
C TYR A 137 -12.98 16.72 -9.54
N ARG A 138 -14.14 16.42 -8.95
CA ARG A 138 -14.42 15.15 -8.25
C ARG A 138 -14.69 13.97 -9.17
N PHE A 139 -15.46 14.17 -10.24
CA PHE A 139 -15.98 13.08 -11.07
C PHE A 139 -15.14 12.88 -12.35
N GLU A 140 -14.54 13.94 -12.91
CA GLU A 140 -13.73 13.85 -14.12
C GLU A 140 -12.22 13.86 -13.82
N ARG A 141 -11.74 14.75 -12.94
CA ARG A 141 -10.29 15.00 -12.79
C ARG A 141 -9.62 14.18 -11.70
N ARG A 142 -10.27 13.97 -10.56
CA ARG A 142 -9.78 13.19 -9.41
C ARG A 142 -10.86 12.20 -8.89
N PRO A 143 -11.37 11.29 -9.75
CA PRO A 143 -12.34 10.28 -9.36
C PRO A 143 -11.74 9.27 -8.38
N SER A 144 -12.47 8.95 -7.31
CA SER A 144 -12.16 7.78 -6.48
C SER A 144 -12.33 6.51 -7.30
N GLN A 145 -11.27 5.71 -7.38
CA GLN A 145 -11.39 4.30 -7.78
C GLN A 145 -12.31 3.54 -6.81
N ASP A 146 -13.01 2.51 -7.29
CA ASP A 146 -13.93 1.70 -6.48
C ASP A 146 -13.25 0.42 -5.95
N CYS A 147 -13.61 -0.03 -4.75
CA CYS A 147 -12.82 -1.07 -4.07
C CYS A 147 -13.00 -2.51 -4.60
N VAL A 148 -13.81 -2.75 -5.65
CA VAL A 148 -14.16 -4.11 -6.12
C VAL A 148 -12.93 -4.91 -6.55
N ALA A 149 -11.96 -4.25 -7.17
CA ALA A 149 -10.72 -4.88 -7.64
C ALA A 149 -9.62 -5.01 -6.56
N TYR A 150 -9.89 -4.62 -5.30
CA TYR A 150 -8.88 -4.66 -4.23
C TYR A 150 -8.53 -6.11 -3.82
N GLN A 151 -7.27 -6.47 -4.04
CA GLN A 151 -6.67 -7.73 -3.58
C GLN A 151 -5.84 -7.48 -2.31
N PRO A 152 -6.15 -8.11 -1.16
CA PRO A 152 -5.33 -7.97 0.05
C PRO A 152 -3.97 -8.70 -0.10
N PRO A 153 -2.89 -8.18 0.51
CA PRO A 153 -1.59 -8.83 0.49
C PRO A 153 -1.59 -10.09 1.39
N TYR A 154 -0.76 -11.07 1.03
CA TYR A 154 -0.48 -12.23 1.88
C TYR A 154 0.71 -11.92 2.81
N VAL A 155 0.77 -12.61 3.95
CA VAL A 155 1.69 -12.29 5.04
C VAL A 155 2.36 -13.56 5.56
N ALA A 156 3.69 -13.56 5.59
CA ALA A 156 4.51 -14.54 6.29
C ALA A 156 5.19 -13.86 7.49
N THR A 157 5.61 -14.63 8.50
CA THR A 157 6.18 -14.07 9.75
C THR A 157 7.27 -14.95 10.35
N VAL A 158 8.18 -14.30 11.08
CA VAL A 158 9.15 -14.94 11.99
C VAL A 158 9.13 -14.27 13.36
N PHE A 159 9.12 -15.06 14.44
CA PHE A 159 9.04 -14.62 15.84
C PHE A 159 9.48 -15.74 16.80
N GLY A 160 9.83 -15.43 18.06
CA GLY A 160 10.30 -16.45 19.02
C GLY A 160 11.68 -17.02 18.68
N ASP A 161 11.91 -18.30 18.96
CA ASP A 161 13.21 -18.96 18.80
C ASP A 161 13.43 -19.75 17.48
N PRO A 162 13.67 -19.00 16.40
CA PRO A 162 12.59 -18.48 15.58
C PRO A 162 11.58 -19.57 15.13
N HIS A 163 10.32 -19.36 15.51
CA HIS A 163 9.17 -19.93 14.81
C HIS A 163 8.91 -19.17 13.51
N ILE A 164 8.52 -19.90 12.47
CA ILE A 164 8.24 -19.38 11.14
C ILE A 164 6.85 -19.82 10.71
N ILE A 165 6.11 -18.91 10.06
CA ILE A 165 4.88 -19.23 9.35
C ILE A 165 4.99 -18.69 7.92
N THR A 166 4.89 -19.61 6.95
CA THR A 166 5.00 -19.33 5.50
C THR A 166 3.79 -18.59 4.96
N PHE A 167 3.87 -18.16 3.69
CA PHE A 167 2.72 -17.52 3.02
C PHE A 167 1.52 -18.47 2.87
N ASP A 168 1.76 -19.77 2.77
CA ASP A 168 0.73 -20.81 2.68
C ASP A 168 0.42 -21.51 4.01
N GLU A 169 0.85 -20.88 5.11
CA GLU A 169 0.50 -21.21 6.49
C GLU A 169 1.02 -22.56 6.99
N LEU A 170 2.13 -23.05 6.44
CA LEU A 170 2.95 -24.05 7.13
C LEU A 170 3.58 -23.37 8.35
N GLU A 171 3.37 -23.93 9.55
CA GLU A 171 3.98 -23.44 10.78
C GLU A 171 5.12 -24.39 11.19
N TYR A 172 6.33 -23.88 11.40
CA TYR A 172 7.48 -24.68 11.84
C TYR A 172 8.43 -23.86 12.73
N THR A 173 9.48 -24.49 13.27
CA THR A 173 10.46 -23.83 14.16
C THR A 173 11.88 -24.20 13.72
N PHE A 174 12.79 -23.21 13.65
CA PHE A 174 14.12 -23.38 13.07
C PHE A 174 15.22 -22.65 13.87
N ASN A 175 15.75 -23.32 14.89
CA ASN A 175 16.88 -22.82 15.67
C ASN A 175 18.23 -22.92 14.90
N GLY A 176 18.38 -22.12 13.84
CA GLY A 176 19.64 -21.92 13.09
C GLY A 176 20.43 -20.70 13.57
N LYS A 177 21.77 -20.72 13.43
CA LYS A 177 22.69 -19.67 13.89
C LYS A 177 23.50 -19.12 12.70
N GLY A 178 23.23 -17.87 12.32
CA GLY A 178 23.79 -17.25 11.12
C GLY A 178 22.87 -16.22 10.44
N GLU A 179 23.22 -15.84 9.23
CA GLU A 179 22.41 -15.01 8.34
C GLU A 179 21.67 -15.94 7.35
N TYR A 180 20.37 -15.69 7.11
CA TYR A 180 19.50 -16.57 6.33
C TYR A 180 18.54 -15.79 5.43
N VAL A 181 18.14 -16.39 4.31
CA VAL A 181 17.12 -15.87 3.39
C VAL A 181 15.72 -16.18 3.90
N LEU A 182 14.94 -15.15 4.26
CA LEU A 182 13.51 -15.28 4.57
C LEU A 182 12.69 -15.35 3.28
N VAL A 183 12.98 -14.46 2.33
CA VAL A 183 12.36 -14.41 1.00
C VAL A 183 13.44 -14.09 -0.04
N HIS A 184 13.52 -14.88 -1.10
CA HIS A 184 14.27 -14.57 -2.32
C HIS A 184 13.35 -14.72 -3.55
N VAL A 185 13.38 -13.71 -4.41
CA VAL A 185 12.65 -13.64 -5.67
C VAL A 185 13.63 -13.14 -6.73
N ASN A 186 13.90 -13.95 -7.75
CA ASN A 186 14.78 -13.60 -8.86
C ASN A 186 14.10 -13.94 -10.20
N SER A 187 13.05 -13.18 -10.51
CA SER A 187 12.20 -13.33 -11.69
C SER A 187 12.55 -12.27 -12.75
N SER A 188 12.16 -12.51 -14.00
CA SER A 188 12.22 -11.49 -15.05
C SER A 188 11.23 -10.34 -14.85
N LYS A 189 10.23 -10.53 -13.96
CA LYS A 189 9.20 -9.55 -13.61
C LYS A 189 9.48 -8.77 -12.33
N ALA A 190 10.17 -9.39 -11.37
CA ALA A 190 10.38 -8.86 -10.03
C ALA A 190 11.67 -9.43 -9.42
N LYS A 191 12.33 -8.61 -8.61
CA LYS A 191 13.49 -9.02 -7.80
C LYS A 191 13.28 -8.51 -6.38
N PHE A 192 13.32 -9.37 -5.38
CA PHE A 192 13.00 -8.99 -4.00
C PHE A 192 13.70 -9.94 -3.03
N ASP A 193 14.39 -9.36 -2.06
CA ASP A 193 15.22 -10.07 -1.10
C ASP A 193 14.90 -9.60 0.32
N VAL A 194 14.63 -10.54 1.23
CA VAL A 194 14.50 -10.29 2.68
C VAL A 194 15.32 -11.34 3.41
N GLN A 195 16.20 -10.89 4.29
CA GLN A 195 17.18 -11.69 5.00
C GLN A 195 17.06 -11.44 6.51
N GLY A 196 17.27 -12.48 7.33
CA GLY A 196 17.24 -12.42 8.79
C GLY A 196 18.57 -12.91 9.39
N ARG A 197 19.07 -12.22 10.42
CA ARG A 197 20.20 -12.67 11.23
C ARG A 197 19.68 -13.26 12.54
N PHE A 198 20.01 -14.53 12.77
CA PHE A 198 19.69 -15.26 14.00
C PHE A 198 20.97 -15.46 14.83
N GLU A 199 20.99 -14.90 16.05
CA GLU A 199 22.10 -15.05 17.00
C GLU A 199 21.64 -15.86 18.22
N GLN A 200 22.59 -16.49 18.93
CA GLN A 200 22.29 -17.40 20.03
C GLN A 200 21.64 -16.68 21.24
N LEU A 201 20.63 -17.31 21.83
CA LEU A 201 19.99 -16.81 23.05
C LEU A 201 20.99 -16.76 24.22
N PRO A 202 20.84 -15.79 25.16
CA PRO A 202 21.68 -15.71 26.34
C PRO A 202 21.50 -16.93 27.25
N ASN A 203 22.55 -17.30 27.98
CA ASN A 203 22.54 -18.45 28.90
C ASN A 203 21.35 -18.40 29.88
N ASN A 204 20.69 -19.55 30.05
CA ASN A 204 19.66 -19.76 31.06
C ASN A 204 20.30 -20.26 32.39
N PHE A 205 19.48 -20.64 33.36
CA PHE A 205 19.94 -21.14 34.67
C PHE A 205 20.81 -22.41 34.59
N TYR A 206 20.62 -23.25 33.57
CA TYR A 206 21.35 -24.50 33.37
C TYR A 206 22.59 -24.36 32.46
N GLY A 207 22.77 -23.23 31.77
CA GLY A 207 23.96 -22.97 30.94
C GLY A 207 23.62 -22.33 29.59
N PRO A 208 24.45 -22.55 28.53
CA PRO A 208 24.17 -22.02 27.20
C PRO A 208 22.90 -22.64 26.61
N VAL A 209 22.08 -21.82 25.97
CA VAL A 209 20.85 -22.28 25.30
C VAL A 209 21.20 -22.61 23.85
N ASN A 210 20.85 -23.82 23.39
CA ASN A 210 21.01 -24.23 22.00
C ASN A 210 19.79 -23.82 21.16
N ALA A 211 19.46 -22.53 21.23
CA ALA A 211 18.40 -21.86 20.48
C ALA A 211 18.85 -20.42 20.14
N THR A 212 18.20 -19.80 19.15
CA THR A 212 18.57 -18.50 18.58
C THR A 212 17.39 -17.55 18.53
N GLN A 213 17.65 -16.26 18.39
CA GLN A 213 16.61 -15.24 18.21
C GLN A 213 16.96 -14.31 17.05
N LEU A 214 15.92 -13.71 16.45
CA LEU A 214 16.09 -12.67 15.43
C LEU A 214 16.76 -11.43 16.05
N THR A 215 17.80 -10.93 15.39
CA THR A 215 18.58 -9.75 15.84
C THR A 215 18.70 -8.67 14.77
N SER A 216 18.63 -9.01 13.49
CA SER A 216 18.61 -8.03 12.40
C SER A 216 17.80 -8.55 11.21
N VAL A 217 17.19 -7.63 10.47
CA VAL A 217 16.48 -7.88 9.21
C VAL A 217 17.03 -6.94 8.15
N ALA A 218 17.44 -7.46 7.00
CA ALA A 218 17.84 -6.67 5.84
C ALA A 218 16.92 -6.94 4.66
N ALA A 219 16.54 -5.91 3.91
CA ALA A 219 15.60 -6.04 2.79
C ALA A 219 15.95 -5.13 1.60
N ARG A 220 15.60 -5.60 0.39
CA ARG A 220 15.79 -4.90 -0.89
C ARG A 220 14.74 -5.28 -1.93
N ASP A 221 14.40 -4.34 -2.80
CA ASP A 221 13.47 -4.50 -3.94
C ASP A 221 14.14 -3.99 -5.23
N ASN A 222 14.42 -4.91 -6.14
CA ASN A 222 15.08 -4.66 -7.43
C ASN A 222 16.40 -3.85 -7.28
N THR A 223 16.39 -2.57 -7.61
CA THR A 223 17.55 -1.66 -7.54
C THR A 223 17.47 -0.69 -6.36
N SER A 224 16.55 -0.89 -5.41
CA SER A 224 16.35 0.00 -4.27
C SER A 224 17.55 0.03 -3.30
N ALA A 225 17.55 1.06 -2.46
CA ALA A 225 18.44 1.20 -1.32
C ALA A 225 18.27 0.03 -0.34
N VAL A 226 19.38 -0.47 0.20
CA VAL A 226 19.36 -1.60 1.14
C VAL A 226 19.02 -1.07 2.53
N ILE A 227 17.96 -1.62 3.13
CA ILE A 227 17.51 -1.23 4.46
C ILE A 227 17.82 -2.36 5.46
N GLU A 228 18.61 -2.06 6.49
CA GLU A 228 18.82 -2.95 7.66
C GLU A 228 18.11 -2.37 8.88
N VAL A 229 17.33 -3.20 9.57
CA VAL A 229 16.71 -2.88 10.88
C VAL A 229 17.24 -3.88 11.90
N ARG A 230 18.01 -3.37 12.86
CA ARG A 230 18.80 -4.14 13.82
C ARG A 230 18.37 -3.88 15.25
N LEU A 231 18.33 -4.92 16.07
CA LEU A 231 18.12 -4.80 17.51
C LEU A 231 19.25 -3.99 18.13
N ARG A 232 18.92 -2.96 18.92
CA ARG A 232 19.94 -2.20 19.64
C ARG A 232 20.36 -2.94 20.92
N PRO A 233 21.67 -2.99 21.25
CA PRO A 233 22.14 -3.51 22.54
C PRO A 233 21.44 -2.87 23.74
N THR A 234 21.10 -3.67 24.74
CA THR A 234 20.26 -3.30 25.89
C THR A 234 20.69 -2.00 26.58
N ILE A 235 21.99 -1.81 26.81
CA ILE A 235 22.58 -0.60 27.41
C ILE A 235 22.29 0.71 26.65
N ALA A 236 21.96 0.62 25.36
CA ALA A 236 21.69 1.76 24.48
C ALA A 236 20.19 1.90 24.10
N GLN A 237 19.32 1.03 24.61
CA GLN A 237 17.87 1.05 24.37
C GLN A 237 17.10 2.14 25.15
N TRP A 238 17.78 3.01 25.90
CA TRP A 238 17.18 4.04 26.75
C TRP A 238 16.32 5.09 26.01
N ARG A 239 16.46 5.21 24.68
CA ARG A 239 15.67 6.12 23.83
C ARG A 239 15.05 5.43 22.61
N TYR A 240 15.83 4.60 21.90
CA TYR A 240 15.37 3.88 20.71
C TYR A 240 15.68 2.39 20.84
N ARG A 241 14.72 1.53 20.47
CA ARG A 241 14.84 0.06 20.55
C ARG A 241 15.55 -0.56 19.35
N LEU A 242 15.30 0.00 18.16
CA LEU A 242 15.92 -0.43 16.91
C LEU A 242 16.96 0.59 16.42
N ASP A 243 18.05 0.10 15.85
CA ASP A 243 18.86 0.83 14.88
C ASP A 243 18.27 0.61 13.48
N VAL A 244 18.16 1.66 12.67
CA VAL A 244 17.77 1.55 11.25
C VAL A 244 18.90 2.12 10.41
N PHE A 245 19.26 1.43 9.33
CA PHE A 245 20.24 1.87 8.36
C PHE A 245 19.65 1.84 6.95
N ALA A 246 19.95 2.85 6.14
CA ALA A 246 19.67 2.92 4.72
C ALA A 246 20.99 3.13 3.97
N ASP A 247 21.32 2.26 3.01
CA ASP A 247 22.61 2.26 2.28
C ASP A 247 23.83 2.47 3.20
N LYS A 248 23.90 1.64 4.25
CA LYS A 248 24.96 1.62 5.27
C LYS A 248 25.05 2.88 6.17
N ARG A 249 24.09 3.81 6.08
CA ARG A 249 24.00 5.02 6.91
C ARG A 249 22.88 4.91 7.93
N ARG A 250 23.14 5.15 9.22
CA ARG A 250 22.13 5.08 10.29
C ARG A 250 21.15 6.27 10.23
N VAL A 251 19.85 5.99 10.37
CA VAL A 251 18.75 6.96 10.33
C VAL A 251 17.85 6.87 11.56
N TYR A 252 17.09 7.94 11.85
CA TYR A 252 16.28 8.10 13.06
C TYR A 252 14.92 8.75 12.74
N PHE A 253 13.88 8.38 13.49
CA PHE A 253 12.46 8.73 13.22
C PHE A 253 11.82 9.56 14.35
N ASP A 254 12.64 10.26 15.14
CA ASP A 254 12.24 10.90 16.41
C ASP A 254 11.50 12.23 16.24
N ARG A 255 11.75 12.96 15.14
CA ARG A 255 11.06 14.21 14.82
C ARG A 255 9.80 13.95 14.00
N PRO A 256 8.71 14.71 14.19
CA PRO A 256 7.50 14.63 13.36
C PRO A 256 7.74 14.62 11.85
N SER A 257 8.71 15.39 11.35
CA SER A 257 9.08 15.49 9.94
C SER A 257 10.02 14.39 9.44
N LEU A 258 10.56 13.54 10.34
CA LEU A 258 11.42 12.39 10.02
C LEU A 258 10.69 11.05 10.23
N ARG A 259 9.41 11.07 10.61
CA ARG A 259 8.59 9.86 10.78
C ARG A 259 8.35 9.08 9.49
N VAL A 260 8.49 9.74 8.34
CA VAL A 260 8.58 9.12 7.01
C VAL A 260 9.89 9.59 6.40
N GLN A 261 10.67 8.67 5.85
CA GLN A 261 11.91 8.96 5.11
C GLN A 261 11.92 8.13 3.82
N HIS A 262 12.39 8.73 2.73
CA HIS A 262 12.38 8.13 1.40
C HIS A 262 13.79 8.04 0.84
N PHE A 263 14.10 6.90 0.25
CA PHE A 263 15.38 6.55 -0.36
C PHE A 263 15.09 5.94 -1.74
N PRO A 264 16.08 5.80 -2.64
CA PRO A 264 15.86 5.23 -3.97
C PRO A 264 15.08 3.91 -3.91
N GLY A 265 13.88 3.89 -4.48
CA GLY A 265 13.00 2.70 -4.55
C GLY A 265 12.33 2.25 -3.25
N VAL A 266 12.46 2.98 -2.13
CA VAL A 266 11.91 2.55 -0.82
C VAL A 266 11.52 3.71 0.09
N THR A 267 10.35 3.61 0.72
CA THR A 267 9.92 4.49 1.82
C THR A 267 9.96 3.72 3.14
N ILE A 268 10.43 4.37 4.20
CA ILE A 268 10.43 3.83 5.56
C ILE A 268 9.60 4.75 6.45
N TYR A 269 8.74 4.19 7.31
CA TYR A 269 8.02 4.98 8.31
C TYR A 269 7.94 4.33 9.69
N GLN A 270 7.71 5.17 10.70
CA GLN A 270 7.36 4.77 12.06
C GLN A 270 5.88 5.14 12.33
N PRO A 271 5.05 4.21 12.84
CA PRO A 271 3.65 4.49 13.19
C PRO A 271 3.48 5.63 14.21
N SER A 272 2.41 6.41 14.08
CA SER A 272 2.27 7.69 14.79
C SER A 272 2.21 7.60 16.32
N TYR A 273 1.65 6.51 16.85
CA TYR A 273 1.51 6.24 18.27
C TYR A 273 2.83 5.81 18.94
N ILE A 274 3.88 5.54 18.15
CA ILE A 274 5.19 5.10 18.63
C ILE A 274 6.18 6.27 18.63
N LEU A 275 7.06 6.29 19.64
CA LEU A 275 8.10 7.31 19.84
C LEU A 275 9.51 6.74 20.05
N ASN A 276 9.63 5.45 20.35
CA ASN A 276 10.85 4.78 20.80
C ASN A 276 11.51 3.87 19.73
N GLN A 277 11.14 4.01 18.45
CA GLN A 277 11.58 3.12 17.36
C GLN A 277 11.45 1.62 17.71
N SER A 278 10.36 1.18 18.37
CA SER A 278 10.08 -0.26 18.59
C SER A 278 9.31 -0.92 17.43
N GLN A 279 8.95 -0.16 16.40
CA GLN A 279 8.30 -0.67 15.20
C GLN A 279 8.72 0.19 14.02
N ILE A 280 9.14 -0.46 12.93
CA ILE A 280 9.55 0.17 11.67
C ILE A 280 8.85 -0.59 10.54
N VAL A 281 8.30 0.15 9.59
CA VAL A 281 7.69 -0.40 8.37
C VAL A 281 8.46 0.11 7.16
N ILE A 282 8.85 -0.83 6.31
CA ILE A 282 9.59 -0.63 5.06
C ILE A 282 8.63 -0.93 3.91
N MET A 283 8.52 -0.02 2.94
CA MET A 283 7.56 -0.07 1.83
C MET A 283 8.29 0.09 0.50
N PHE A 284 8.17 -0.90 -0.38
CA PHE A 284 8.91 -0.95 -1.63
C PHE A 284 8.05 -0.60 -2.85
N GLN A 285 8.68 -0.24 -3.97
CA GLN A 285 7.97 0.16 -5.20
C GLN A 285 7.19 -1.00 -5.84
N SER A 286 7.62 -2.25 -5.65
CA SER A 286 6.82 -3.43 -6.04
C SER A 286 5.53 -3.65 -5.23
N GLY A 287 5.27 -2.82 -4.20
CA GLY A 287 4.16 -2.98 -3.26
C GLY A 287 4.41 -4.02 -2.18
N ALA A 288 5.59 -4.66 -2.16
CA ALA A 288 6.04 -5.49 -1.05
C ALA A 288 6.33 -4.62 0.19
N GLY A 289 6.09 -5.18 1.38
CA GLY A 289 6.32 -4.51 2.66
C GLY A 289 7.03 -5.40 3.67
N VAL A 290 7.81 -4.79 4.56
CA VAL A 290 8.44 -5.48 5.70
C VAL A 290 8.16 -4.70 6.97
N GLU A 291 7.51 -5.33 7.94
CA GLU A 291 7.32 -4.81 9.29
C GLU A 291 8.29 -5.50 10.24
N VAL A 292 9.03 -4.70 11.02
CA VAL A 292 9.89 -5.18 12.11
C VAL A 292 9.39 -4.59 13.42
N VAL A 293 9.17 -5.45 14.42
CA VAL A 293 8.65 -5.09 15.75
C VAL A 293 9.61 -5.59 16.83
N GLU A 294 9.87 -4.76 17.84
CA GLU A 294 10.66 -5.10 19.03
C GLU A 294 9.81 -4.96 20.30
N ASN A 295 10.04 -5.86 21.26
CA ASN A 295 9.65 -5.67 22.65
C ASN A 295 10.71 -6.31 23.58
N LYS A 296 11.26 -5.53 24.52
CA LYS A 296 12.22 -5.97 25.57
C LYS A 296 13.46 -6.77 25.09
N GLY A 297 13.92 -6.59 23.85
CA GLY A 297 15.02 -7.38 23.27
C GLY A 297 14.58 -8.50 22.32
N TYR A 298 13.27 -8.74 22.18
CA TYR A 298 12.73 -9.76 21.29
C TYR A 298 12.16 -9.12 20.03
N MET A 299 12.75 -9.47 18.87
CA MET A 299 12.34 -8.99 17.56
C MET A 299 11.43 -10.01 16.86
N ALA A 300 10.39 -9.52 16.19
CA ALA A 300 9.62 -10.26 15.22
C ALA A 300 9.58 -9.50 13.89
N ALA A 301 9.48 -10.22 12.78
CA ALA A 301 9.40 -9.63 11.45
C ALA A 301 8.29 -10.27 10.61
N ARG A 302 7.62 -9.45 9.78
CA ARG A 302 6.53 -9.85 8.89
C ARG A 302 6.80 -9.31 7.49
N VAL A 303 6.58 -10.13 6.48
CA VAL A 303 6.70 -9.73 5.07
C VAL A 303 5.32 -9.80 4.44
N TYR A 304 4.93 -8.70 3.78
CA TYR A 304 3.66 -8.49 3.09
C TYR A 304 3.90 -8.52 1.58
N LEU A 305 3.25 -9.43 0.85
CA LEU A 305 3.41 -9.55 -0.60
C LEU A 305 2.07 -9.36 -1.35
N PRO A 306 2.02 -8.52 -2.41
CA PRO A 306 0.91 -8.48 -3.35
C PRO A 306 0.92 -9.70 -4.30
N TRP A 307 -0.21 -10.01 -4.92
CA TRP A 307 -0.44 -11.24 -5.71
C TRP A 307 0.48 -11.40 -6.93
N THR A 308 1.20 -10.35 -7.32
CA THR A 308 2.23 -10.38 -8.37
C THR A 308 3.43 -11.29 -8.05
N PHE A 309 3.62 -11.68 -6.78
CA PHE A 309 4.70 -12.56 -6.32
C PHE A 309 4.33 -14.05 -6.22
N ILE A 310 3.06 -14.43 -6.48
CA ILE A 310 2.63 -15.84 -6.49
C ILE A 310 3.49 -16.65 -7.48
N GLY A 311 3.89 -17.84 -7.06
CA GLY A 311 4.71 -18.78 -7.82
C GLY A 311 6.16 -18.34 -8.08
N GLN A 312 6.66 -17.33 -7.35
CA GLN A 312 7.98 -16.73 -7.58
C GLN A 312 8.82 -16.54 -6.31
N THR A 313 8.31 -16.89 -5.12
CA THR A 313 9.09 -16.84 -3.86
C THR A 313 9.89 -18.12 -3.63
N SER A 314 10.96 -17.98 -2.86
CA SER A 314 11.79 -19.03 -2.31
C SER A 314 12.43 -18.53 -1.00
N GLY A 315 13.14 -19.38 -0.25
CA GLY A 315 13.65 -19.04 1.09
C GLY A 315 12.81 -19.65 2.21
N LEU A 316 13.08 -19.25 3.46
CA LEU A 316 12.44 -19.82 4.66
C LEU A 316 10.92 -19.58 4.73
N PHE A 317 10.37 -18.58 4.03
CA PHE A 317 8.91 -18.37 3.93
C PHE A 317 8.25 -19.15 2.78
N GLY A 318 8.99 -20.02 2.10
CA GLY A 318 8.47 -21.03 1.18
C GLY A 318 8.12 -20.54 -0.23
N VAL A 319 7.41 -21.39 -0.96
CA VAL A 319 7.07 -21.20 -2.39
C VAL A 319 5.59 -20.87 -2.50
N TRP A 320 5.26 -19.58 -2.43
CA TRP A 320 3.88 -19.12 -2.30
C TRP A 320 3.03 -19.48 -3.53
N ASN A 321 2.22 -20.53 -3.41
CA ASN A 321 1.40 -21.11 -4.47
C ASN A 321 0.03 -21.65 -4.00
N PHE A 322 -0.31 -21.45 -2.72
CA PHE A 322 -1.47 -21.98 -1.99
C PHE A 322 -1.37 -23.47 -1.58
N ASN A 323 -0.16 -24.03 -1.51
CA ASN A 323 0.11 -25.41 -1.08
C ASN A 323 1.27 -25.50 -0.06
N ALA A 324 0.91 -25.64 1.22
CA ALA A 324 1.84 -25.84 2.33
C ALA A 324 2.70 -27.13 2.26
N ALA A 325 2.59 -27.95 1.21
CA ALA A 325 3.32 -29.22 1.08
C ALA A 325 4.66 -29.13 0.34
N ASP A 326 4.90 -28.07 -0.46
CA ASP A 326 6.19 -27.79 -1.11
C ASP A 326 6.91 -26.55 -0.55
N ASP A 327 6.38 -25.92 0.50
CA ASP A 327 7.02 -24.84 1.27
C ASP A 327 8.42 -25.19 1.78
N LEU A 328 8.68 -26.45 2.15
CA LEU A 328 9.99 -26.93 2.60
C LEU A 328 10.89 -27.31 1.40
N THR A 329 11.07 -26.37 0.46
CA THR A 329 12.00 -26.52 -0.68
C THR A 329 13.32 -25.84 -0.39
N ASP A 330 14.43 -26.57 -0.56
CA ASP A 330 15.80 -26.10 -0.29
C ASP A 330 16.37 -25.26 -1.44
N SER A 331 17.54 -24.65 -1.23
CA SER A 331 18.23 -23.81 -2.23
C SER A 331 18.79 -24.56 -3.46
N ASN A 332 18.56 -25.89 -3.53
CA ASN A 332 18.86 -26.76 -4.67
C ASN A 332 17.58 -27.27 -5.37
N ASN A 333 16.40 -26.74 -5.00
CA ASN A 333 15.06 -27.18 -5.44
C ASN A 333 14.68 -28.62 -5.01
N MET A 334 15.24 -29.13 -3.91
CA MET A 334 14.77 -30.38 -3.29
C MET A 334 13.69 -30.06 -2.25
N SER A 335 12.48 -30.59 -2.46
CA SER A 335 11.37 -30.47 -1.51
C SER A 335 11.37 -31.62 -0.49
N TYR A 336 11.20 -31.25 0.78
CA TYR A 336 11.15 -32.17 1.91
C TYR A 336 9.67 -32.46 2.26
N PRO A 337 9.24 -33.73 2.33
CA PRO A 337 7.81 -34.07 2.43
C PRO A 337 7.19 -33.53 3.71
N VAL A 338 6.08 -32.81 3.60
CA VAL A 338 5.33 -32.26 4.75
C VAL A 338 4.30 -33.29 5.22
N THR A 339 4.56 -33.91 6.37
CA THR A 339 3.69 -34.91 6.98
C THR A 339 2.81 -34.29 8.08
N TRP A 340 1.53 -34.69 8.14
CA TRP A 340 0.56 -34.15 9.09
C TRP A 340 0.12 -35.22 10.09
N GLY A 341 0.07 -34.86 11.39
CA GLY A 341 -0.15 -35.83 12.46
C GLY A 341 -1.62 -36.01 12.87
N PRO A 342 -2.13 -37.25 13.02
CA PRO A 342 -3.44 -37.49 13.61
C PRO A 342 -3.41 -37.10 15.09
N GLY A 343 -4.23 -36.11 15.48
CA GLY A 343 -4.41 -35.68 16.86
C GLY A 343 -3.77 -34.34 17.24
N PHE A 344 -2.91 -33.77 16.40
CA PHE A 344 -2.44 -32.39 16.58
C PHE A 344 -3.42 -31.41 15.91
N THR A 345 -4.02 -30.53 16.71
CA THR A 345 -4.99 -29.52 16.24
C THR A 345 -4.35 -28.27 15.62
N ASN A 346 -3.01 -28.16 15.68
CA ASN A 346 -2.23 -27.02 15.21
C ASN A 346 -1.33 -27.44 14.02
N LYS A 347 -1.04 -26.49 13.12
CA LYS A 347 -0.39 -26.73 11.81
C LYS A 347 1.13 -27.00 11.85
N GLN A 348 1.63 -27.66 12.89
CA GLN A 348 3.01 -28.14 12.94
C GLN A 348 3.11 -29.49 12.20
N PRO A 349 4.07 -29.68 11.28
CA PRO A 349 4.26 -30.97 10.62
C PRO A 349 4.88 -32.02 11.55
N LEU A 350 4.57 -33.30 11.34
CA LEU A 350 5.24 -34.45 11.97
C LEU A 350 6.67 -34.69 11.45
N ASN A 351 7.20 -33.76 10.66
CA ASN A 351 8.52 -33.87 10.07
C ASN A 351 9.59 -34.00 11.16
N SER A 352 10.47 -34.98 11.00
CA SER A 352 11.68 -35.07 11.82
C SER A 352 12.39 -33.73 11.79
N PHE A 353 12.70 -33.16 12.96
CA PHE A 353 13.35 -31.85 13.04
C PHE A 353 14.62 -31.76 12.16
N GLN A 354 15.31 -32.89 11.98
CA GLN A 354 16.46 -33.02 11.08
C GLN A 354 16.17 -32.59 9.63
N SER A 355 14.99 -32.87 9.07
CA SER A 355 14.66 -32.48 7.69
C SER A 355 14.36 -30.99 7.58
N VAL A 356 13.65 -30.41 8.56
CA VAL A 356 13.43 -28.97 8.66
C VAL A 356 14.77 -28.23 8.80
N TYR A 357 15.69 -28.74 9.64
CA TYR A 357 17.03 -28.17 9.79
C TYR A 357 17.86 -28.27 8.50
N GLN A 358 17.76 -29.38 7.76
CA GLN A 358 18.46 -29.56 6.47
C GLN A 358 17.95 -28.58 5.40
N PHE A 359 16.64 -28.50 5.20
CA PHE A 359 16.01 -27.52 4.30
C PHE A 359 16.43 -26.09 4.67
N ALA A 360 16.28 -25.70 5.93
CA ALA A 360 16.48 -24.33 6.36
C ALA A 360 17.96 -23.93 6.39
N ASN A 361 18.87 -24.86 6.69
CA ASN A 361 20.31 -24.61 6.61
C ASN A 361 20.85 -24.48 5.16
N SER A 362 20.09 -24.90 4.15
CA SER A 362 20.42 -24.62 2.74
C SER A 362 20.26 -23.14 2.36
N TRP A 363 19.40 -22.41 3.09
CA TRP A 363 19.08 -20.99 2.88
C TRP A 363 19.98 -20.05 3.69
N ARG A 364 21.09 -20.57 4.20
CA ARG A 364 22.12 -19.82 4.94
C ARG A 364 22.96 -18.98 3.97
N LEU A 365 23.21 -17.73 4.35
CA LEU A 365 24.10 -16.82 3.64
C LEU A 365 25.55 -17.04 4.06
N GLU A 366 26.44 -16.99 3.09
CA GLU A 366 27.90 -17.09 3.27
C GLU A 366 28.59 -15.91 2.58
N ASP A 367 29.89 -15.74 2.78
CA ASP A 367 30.64 -14.57 2.29
C ASP A 367 30.79 -14.52 0.76
N LYS A 368 30.46 -15.62 0.09
CA LYS A 368 30.47 -15.76 -1.36
C LYS A 368 29.03 -15.77 -1.87
N GLU A 369 28.75 -14.93 -2.86
CA GLU A 369 27.46 -14.92 -3.57
C GLU A 369 27.17 -16.28 -4.23
N VAL A 370 25.96 -16.81 -3.98
CA VAL A 370 25.45 -18.06 -4.55
C VAL A 370 24.19 -17.74 -5.34
N TYR A 371 24.12 -18.15 -6.61
CA TYR A 371 23.07 -17.69 -7.54
C TYR A 371 21.62 -17.96 -7.07
N SER A 372 21.37 -19.03 -6.30
CA SER A 372 20.05 -19.39 -5.76
C SER A 372 19.71 -18.75 -4.41
N VAL A 373 20.67 -18.10 -3.73
CA VAL A 373 20.53 -17.56 -2.35
C VAL A 373 20.86 -16.06 -2.29
N GLY A 374 21.58 -15.53 -3.28
CA GLY A 374 22.07 -14.16 -3.33
C GLY A 374 23.36 -13.94 -2.55
N SER A 375 23.54 -12.71 -2.07
CA SER A 375 24.64 -12.25 -1.23
C SER A 375 24.11 -11.52 0.01
N SER A 376 24.90 -11.47 1.09
CA SER A 376 24.46 -10.84 2.35
C SER A 376 24.26 -9.33 2.19
N LEU A 377 23.06 -8.86 2.54
CA LEU A 377 22.65 -7.46 2.51
C LEU A 377 23.07 -6.68 3.77
N PHE A 378 23.56 -7.36 4.80
CA PHE A 378 23.81 -6.78 6.11
C PHE A 378 25.07 -5.89 6.19
N ILE A 379 25.13 -5.05 7.22
CA ILE A 379 26.30 -4.24 7.57
C ILE A 379 27.14 -4.99 8.61
N HIS A 380 28.25 -5.59 8.18
CA HIS A 380 29.20 -6.23 9.09
C HIS A 380 30.20 -5.21 9.65
N GLU A 381 30.09 -4.91 10.95
CA GLU A 381 31.03 -4.02 11.65
C GLU A 381 32.40 -4.69 11.86
N TYR A 382 33.48 -3.90 12.00
CA TYR A 382 34.84 -4.36 12.38
C TYR A 382 35.44 -5.48 11.51
N THR A 383 35.29 -5.41 10.18
CA THR A 383 35.80 -6.43 9.22
C THR A 383 35.28 -7.85 9.45
N ARG A 384 34.15 -7.99 10.17
CA ARG A 384 33.37 -9.23 10.20
C ARG A 384 32.77 -9.52 8.82
N THR A 385 32.28 -10.73 8.65
CA THR A 385 31.61 -11.22 7.44
C THR A 385 30.37 -12.03 7.83
N ALA A 386 29.59 -12.57 6.89
CA ALA A 386 28.46 -13.45 7.20
C ALA A 386 28.94 -14.73 7.92
N SER A 387 30.10 -15.27 7.51
CA SER A 387 30.74 -16.43 8.16
C SER A 387 31.17 -16.21 9.61
N TYR A 388 31.22 -14.96 10.11
CA TYR A 388 31.42 -14.69 11.54
C TYR A 388 30.16 -15.01 12.37
N TYR A 389 28.98 -14.83 11.78
CA TYR A 389 27.69 -15.05 12.43
C TYR A 389 27.19 -16.50 12.22
N ALA A 390 27.54 -17.12 11.10
CA ALA A 390 27.24 -18.52 10.80
C ALA A 390 28.06 -19.47 11.69
N ASP A 391 27.40 -20.47 12.26
CA ASP A 391 28.05 -21.54 13.04
C ASP A 391 27.60 -22.93 12.54
N PRO A 392 28.33 -23.54 11.60
CA PRO A 392 28.00 -24.87 11.08
C PRO A 392 28.08 -26.00 12.12
N SER A 393 28.63 -25.74 13.31
CA SER A 393 28.73 -26.71 14.41
C SER A 393 27.60 -26.58 15.43
N PHE A 394 26.75 -25.56 15.30
CA PHE A 394 25.59 -25.36 16.15
C PHE A 394 24.55 -26.47 15.92
N VAL A 395 24.24 -27.22 16.98
CA VAL A 395 23.19 -28.26 16.98
C VAL A 395 22.10 -27.86 17.97
N PRO A 396 20.91 -27.45 17.50
CA PRO A 396 19.84 -27.00 18.37
C PRO A 396 19.18 -28.15 19.15
N ASP A 397 18.81 -27.90 20.42
CA ASP A 397 18.20 -28.92 21.28
C ASP A 397 16.68 -28.99 21.08
N MET A 398 16.27 -29.76 20.08
CA MET A 398 14.85 -29.98 19.76
C MET A 398 14.29 -31.27 20.37
N ASN A 399 15.01 -32.39 20.22
CA ASN A 399 14.49 -33.71 20.58
C ASN A 399 14.39 -33.91 22.09
N SER A 400 15.25 -33.26 22.91
CA SER A 400 15.12 -33.34 24.37
C SER A 400 13.91 -32.55 24.87
N VAL A 401 13.60 -31.41 24.22
CA VAL A 401 12.46 -30.55 24.57
C VAL A 401 11.14 -31.28 24.32
N LEU A 402 10.93 -31.78 23.09
CA LEU A 402 9.72 -32.54 22.74
C LEU A 402 9.50 -33.78 23.63
N THR A 403 10.57 -34.46 24.01
CA THR A 403 10.47 -35.59 24.95
C THR A 403 9.99 -35.10 26.32
N ASN A 404 10.74 -34.21 26.98
CA ASN A 404 10.50 -33.85 28.38
C ASN A 404 9.23 -32.98 28.58
N MET A 405 8.78 -32.24 27.56
CA MET A 405 7.51 -31.49 27.64
C MET A 405 6.27 -32.40 27.68
N TYR A 406 6.32 -33.57 27.04
CA TYR A 406 5.15 -34.44 26.86
C TYR A 406 5.22 -35.76 27.66
N THR A 407 6.38 -36.19 28.16
CA THR A 407 6.50 -37.39 29.01
C THR A 407 6.04 -37.13 30.45
N THR A 408 4.72 -37.05 30.67
CA THR A 408 4.15 -37.23 32.00
C THR A 408 4.36 -38.68 32.45
N ASN A 409 5.40 -38.92 33.26
CA ASN A 409 5.71 -40.25 33.82
C ASN A 409 4.64 -40.71 34.83
N THR A 410 3.53 -41.25 34.34
CA THR A 410 2.41 -41.77 35.15
C THR A 410 2.68 -43.14 35.80
N GLN A 411 3.88 -43.70 35.64
CA GLN A 411 4.20 -45.09 36.02
C GLN A 411 5.50 -45.29 36.83
N ASN A 412 6.36 -44.29 37.05
CA ASN A 412 7.59 -44.46 37.85
C ASN A 412 8.03 -43.17 38.57
N GLN A 413 8.60 -43.32 39.78
CA GLN A 413 8.90 -42.22 40.73
C GLN A 413 10.16 -41.39 40.40
N ASN A 414 10.55 -41.25 39.14
CA ASN A 414 11.62 -40.32 38.77
C ASN A 414 11.08 -38.89 38.66
N TYR A 415 11.44 -38.06 39.63
CA TYR A 415 11.25 -36.61 39.58
C TYR A 415 12.10 -36.02 38.44
N ASP A 416 11.46 -35.67 37.32
CA ASP A 416 12.09 -34.82 36.31
C ASP A 416 12.18 -33.38 36.86
N PRO A 417 13.38 -32.80 37.03
CA PRO A 417 13.53 -31.43 37.50
C PRO A 417 12.87 -30.41 36.55
N ARG A 418 12.68 -30.72 35.26
CA ARG A 418 12.05 -29.81 34.28
C ARG A 418 10.52 -29.93 34.23
N ALA A 419 9.89 -30.91 34.88
CA ALA A 419 8.43 -31.04 34.92
C ALA A 419 7.74 -29.82 35.57
N ALA A 420 8.41 -29.19 36.56
CA ALA A 420 7.93 -27.96 37.18
C ALA A 420 7.99 -26.75 36.22
N ASP A 421 8.92 -26.74 35.25
CA ASP A 421 9.03 -25.68 34.23
C ASP A 421 8.09 -25.94 33.05
N ALA A 422 7.85 -27.20 32.68
CA ALA A 422 6.80 -27.57 31.73
C ALA A 422 5.40 -27.15 32.21
N GLN A 423 5.10 -27.29 33.50
CA GLN A 423 3.84 -26.78 34.06
C GLN A 423 3.76 -25.25 34.00
N LYS A 424 4.82 -24.51 34.36
CA LYS A 424 4.87 -23.04 34.22
C LYS A 424 4.70 -22.58 32.77
N ALA A 425 5.28 -23.32 31.82
CA ALA A 425 5.12 -23.07 30.39
C ALA A 425 3.62 -23.18 30.00
N LYS A 426 2.96 -24.25 30.42
CA LYS A 426 1.53 -24.47 30.17
C LYS A 426 0.64 -23.41 30.84
N ASP A 427 0.94 -23.04 32.09
CA ASP A 427 0.23 -22.00 32.83
C ASP A 427 0.36 -20.60 32.20
N LEU A 428 1.47 -20.34 31.50
CA LEU A 428 1.73 -19.08 30.78
C LEU A 428 1.13 -19.06 29.37
N CYS A 429 1.19 -20.18 28.66
CA CYS A 429 1.00 -20.25 27.21
C CYS A 429 -0.32 -20.90 26.75
N GLY A 430 -1.06 -21.56 27.66
CA GLY A 430 -2.19 -22.40 27.28
C GLY A 430 -1.74 -23.48 26.31
N ASP A 431 -2.44 -23.62 25.17
CA ASP A 431 -2.17 -24.66 24.15
C ASP A 431 -1.21 -24.20 23.02
N SER A 432 -0.57 -23.02 23.14
CA SER A 432 0.43 -22.57 22.15
C SER A 432 1.74 -23.35 22.30
N PHE A 433 1.98 -24.29 21.38
CA PHE A 433 3.22 -25.07 21.31
C PHE A 433 4.45 -24.15 21.23
N GLN A 434 4.42 -23.16 20.35
CA GLN A 434 5.47 -22.17 20.15
C GLN A 434 5.87 -21.49 21.47
N CYS A 435 4.90 -20.89 22.18
CA CYS A 435 5.14 -20.23 23.46
C CYS A 435 5.68 -21.20 24.54
N GLN A 436 5.14 -22.43 24.62
CA GLN A 436 5.61 -23.42 25.59
C GLN A 436 7.07 -23.83 25.33
N TYR A 437 7.43 -24.03 24.06
CA TYR A 437 8.77 -24.41 23.59
C TYR A 437 9.79 -23.31 23.92
N ASP A 438 9.48 -22.06 23.55
CA ASP A 438 10.24 -20.84 23.89
C ASP A 438 10.54 -20.77 25.40
N TYR A 439 9.52 -21.02 26.24
CA TYR A 439 9.67 -20.98 27.69
C TYR A 439 10.55 -22.13 28.20
N PHE A 440 10.36 -23.35 27.70
CA PHE A 440 11.06 -24.54 28.18
C PHE A 440 12.57 -24.48 27.87
N LEU A 441 12.96 -23.90 26.73
CA LEU A 441 14.38 -23.71 26.37
C LEU A 441 15.02 -22.51 27.06
N SER A 442 14.41 -21.33 26.96
CA SER A 442 15.02 -20.10 27.48
C SER A 442 14.89 -19.95 28.99
N LEU A 443 13.89 -20.61 29.61
CA LEU A 443 13.37 -20.34 30.96
C LEU A 443 12.97 -18.87 31.17
N ASN A 444 12.75 -18.15 30.07
CA ASN A 444 12.51 -16.72 30.08
C ASN A 444 11.02 -16.41 29.81
N ARG A 445 10.35 -15.94 30.87
CA ARG A 445 8.94 -15.56 30.81
C ARG A 445 8.64 -14.48 29.78
N ASP A 446 9.55 -13.51 29.58
CA ASP A 446 9.29 -12.42 28.64
C ASP A 446 9.36 -12.88 27.18
N LEU A 447 10.32 -13.74 26.81
CA LEU A 447 10.41 -14.32 25.45
C LEU A 447 9.09 -15.00 25.05
N ALA A 448 8.69 -16.02 25.82
CA ALA A 448 7.48 -16.80 25.57
C ALA A 448 6.21 -15.93 25.54
N PHE A 449 6.10 -14.96 26.46
CA PHE A 449 4.98 -14.02 26.49
C PHE A 449 4.91 -13.14 25.22
N TYR A 450 6.04 -12.65 24.72
CA TYR A 450 6.05 -11.89 23.46
C TYR A 450 5.82 -12.77 22.24
N THR A 451 6.26 -14.03 22.24
CA THR A 451 5.94 -15.01 21.20
C THR A 451 4.45 -15.30 21.10
N LEU A 452 3.76 -15.48 22.23
CA LEU A 452 2.29 -15.59 22.24
C LEU A 452 1.62 -14.34 21.66
N ILE A 453 2.12 -13.15 21.99
CA ILE A 453 1.66 -11.87 21.42
C ILE A 453 1.93 -11.79 19.91
N TYR A 454 3.12 -12.16 19.43
CA TYR A 454 3.48 -12.10 18.02
C TYR A 454 2.68 -13.08 17.18
N GLN A 455 2.49 -14.32 17.67
CA GLN A 455 1.62 -15.34 17.10
C GLN A 455 0.17 -14.84 17.05
N GLY A 456 -0.41 -14.38 18.17
CA GLY A 456 -1.79 -13.88 18.23
C GLY A 456 -2.06 -12.72 17.27
N ASN A 457 -1.14 -11.74 17.20
CA ASN A 457 -1.22 -10.64 16.24
C ASN A 457 -1.15 -11.14 14.78
N PHE A 458 -0.30 -12.11 14.46
CA PHE A 458 -0.24 -12.69 13.11
C PHE A 458 -1.55 -13.43 12.76
N LEU A 459 -2.09 -14.22 13.68
CA LEU A 459 -3.37 -14.92 13.49
C LEU A 459 -4.54 -13.95 13.27
N GLN A 460 -4.53 -12.79 13.94
CA GLN A 460 -5.48 -11.70 13.70
C GLN A 460 -5.30 -11.04 12.32
N ILE A 461 -4.06 -10.76 11.91
CA ILE A 461 -3.76 -10.24 10.56
C ILE A 461 -4.24 -11.24 9.49
N ARG A 462 -3.92 -12.53 9.65
CA ARG A 462 -4.31 -13.63 8.75
C ARG A 462 -5.83 -13.74 8.59
N SER A 463 -6.59 -13.64 9.68
CA SER A 463 -8.06 -13.71 9.60
C SER A 463 -8.67 -12.49 8.91
N GLN A 464 -8.07 -11.31 9.04
CA GLN A 464 -8.48 -10.09 8.32
C GLN A 464 -8.12 -10.14 6.83
N VAL A 465 -6.94 -10.66 6.45
CA VAL A 465 -6.55 -10.89 5.04
C VAL A 465 -7.52 -11.85 4.36
N LYS A 466 -7.90 -12.95 5.03
CA LYS A 466 -8.82 -13.97 4.50
C LYS A 466 -10.28 -13.52 4.40
N GLN A 467 -10.66 -12.38 4.99
CA GLN A 467 -12.04 -11.92 4.95
C GLN A 467 -12.40 -11.37 3.56
N ARG A 468 -13.04 -12.20 2.72
CA ARG A 468 -13.63 -11.75 1.45
C ARG A 468 -14.72 -10.72 1.71
N VAL A 469 -14.44 -9.46 1.38
CA VAL A 469 -15.44 -8.38 1.36
C VAL A 469 -16.10 -8.37 -0.02
N ILE A 470 -17.43 -8.50 -0.06
CA ILE A 470 -18.23 -8.35 -1.29
C ILE A 470 -18.82 -6.93 -1.28
N THR A 471 -18.73 -6.24 -2.41
CA THR A 471 -19.28 -4.90 -2.63
C THR A 471 -19.94 -4.83 -4.01
N CYS A 472 -20.89 -3.92 -4.18
CA CYS A 472 -21.52 -3.64 -5.48
C CYS A 472 -20.77 -2.60 -6.32
N GLY A 473 -19.55 -2.24 -5.91
CA GLY A 473 -18.80 -1.14 -6.51
C GLY A 473 -19.51 0.20 -6.40
N ILE A 474 -19.08 1.12 -7.24
CA ILE A 474 -19.57 2.49 -7.23
C ILE A 474 -21.01 2.60 -7.73
N LEU A 475 -21.79 3.43 -7.04
CA LEU A 475 -23.06 3.96 -7.52
C LEU A 475 -22.87 5.46 -7.63
N GLU A 476 -23.11 6.07 -8.80
CA GLU A 476 -22.92 7.51 -8.94
C GLU A 476 -24.01 8.30 -8.20
N THR A 477 -23.69 9.55 -7.82
CA THR A 477 -24.69 10.48 -7.28
C THR A 477 -25.25 11.28 -8.44
N PRO A 478 -26.58 11.34 -8.66
CA PRO A 478 -27.14 12.21 -9.69
C PRO A 478 -26.73 13.66 -9.44
N ARG A 479 -26.26 14.36 -10.48
CA ARG A 479 -25.95 15.80 -10.41
C ARG A 479 -27.18 16.56 -9.95
N PHE A 480 -27.01 17.56 -9.09
CA PHE A 480 -28.12 18.27 -8.43
C PHE A 480 -29.08 17.35 -7.63
N GLY A 481 -28.63 16.17 -7.21
CA GLY A 481 -29.37 15.25 -6.35
C GLY A 481 -28.53 14.69 -5.21
N ARG A 482 -29.13 13.78 -4.44
CA ARG A 482 -28.60 13.20 -3.20
C ARG A 482 -29.00 11.74 -3.08
N LYS A 483 -28.30 11.02 -2.22
CA LYS A 483 -28.59 9.63 -1.79
C LYS A 483 -28.96 9.62 -0.31
N SER A 484 -29.82 8.68 0.10
CA SER A 484 -30.13 8.45 1.52
C SER A 484 -28.98 7.81 2.31
N ASN A 485 -28.04 7.12 1.66
CA ASN A 485 -26.82 6.58 2.26
C ASN A 485 -25.76 6.26 1.18
N PHE A 486 -24.52 6.03 1.61
CA PHE A 486 -23.35 5.77 0.75
C PHE A 486 -22.78 4.35 0.94
N PHE A 487 -23.57 3.41 1.47
CA PHE A 487 -23.10 2.04 1.63
C PHE A 487 -23.15 1.28 0.30
N PHE A 488 -22.23 0.34 0.12
CA PHE A 488 -22.05 -0.45 -1.12
C PHE A 488 -21.97 -1.96 -0.85
N THR A 489 -22.40 -2.41 0.33
CA THR A 489 -22.36 -3.82 0.74
C THR A 489 -23.71 -4.53 0.51
N PRO A 490 -23.71 -5.86 0.25
CA PRO A 490 -24.92 -6.64 -0.01
C PRO A 490 -26.06 -6.40 0.98
N GLY A 491 -27.28 -6.27 0.46
CA GLY A 491 -28.48 -5.95 1.22
C GLY A 491 -28.74 -4.45 1.41
N THR A 492 -27.75 -3.59 1.14
CA THR A 492 -27.93 -2.13 1.16
C THR A 492 -29.02 -1.69 0.18
N LYS A 493 -29.84 -0.73 0.61
CA LYS A 493 -30.85 -0.07 -0.23
C LYS A 493 -30.58 1.43 -0.23
N VAL A 494 -30.27 1.98 -1.40
CA VAL A 494 -30.08 3.41 -1.64
C VAL A 494 -31.35 3.97 -2.28
N THR A 495 -31.76 5.15 -1.84
CA THR A 495 -32.84 5.92 -2.49
C THR A 495 -32.29 7.28 -2.89
N PHE A 496 -32.71 7.73 -4.07
CA PHE A 496 -32.32 9.01 -4.64
C PHE A 496 -33.39 10.08 -4.42
N GLU A 497 -32.94 11.32 -4.30
CA GLU A 497 -33.76 12.52 -4.14
C GLU A 497 -33.08 13.66 -4.92
N CYS A 498 -33.87 14.53 -5.55
CA CYS A 498 -33.34 15.69 -6.28
C CYS A 498 -33.43 16.96 -5.44
N ASN A 499 -32.55 17.93 -5.70
CA ASN A 499 -32.66 19.27 -5.12
C ASN A 499 -33.95 19.99 -5.61
N GLN A 500 -34.32 21.09 -4.95
CA GLN A 500 -35.45 21.94 -5.36
C GLN A 500 -35.31 22.40 -6.83
N ASP A 501 -36.44 22.47 -7.54
CA ASP A 501 -36.58 22.75 -8.98
C ASP A 501 -36.00 21.69 -9.95
N PHE A 502 -35.61 20.52 -9.45
CA PHE A 502 -35.23 19.35 -10.25
C PHE A 502 -36.23 18.20 -10.11
N VAL A 503 -36.48 17.51 -11.22
CA VAL A 503 -37.36 16.34 -11.33
C VAL A 503 -36.52 15.08 -11.50
N LEU A 504 -36.82 14.04 -10.71
CA LEU A 504 -36.17 12.74 -10.80
C LEU A 504 -36.70 11.95 -12.00
N VAL A 505 -35.78 11.42 -12.81
CA VAL A 505 -36.05 10.54 -13.95
C VAL A 505 -35.28 9.23 -13.73
N GLY A 506 -35.87 8.10 -14.12
CA GLY A 506 -35.31 6.77 -13.88
C GLY A 506 -35.69 6.20 -12.52
N ASP A 507 -34.98 5.16 -12.08
CA ASP A 507 -35.31 4.46 -10.83
C ASP A 507 -34.97 5.30 -9.58
N GLN A 508 -35.97 5.52 -8.70
CA GLN A 508 -35.76 6.22 -7.43
C GLN A 508 -34.94 5.39 -6.41
N ARG A 509 -34.80 4.07 -6.61
CA ARG A 509 -34.19 3.14 -5.65
C ARG A 509 -33.23 2.18 -6.34
N ARG A 510 -32.12 1.86 -5.67
CA ARG A 510 -31.25 0.73 -5.99
C ARG A 510 -30.97 -0.13 -4.75
N THR A 511 -30.66 -1.40 -4.99
CA THR A 511 -30.40 -2.45 -4.02
C THR A 511 -29.10 -3.16 -4.38
N CYS A 512 -28.16 -3.23 -3.44
CA CYS A 512 -26.94 -4.01 -3.62
C CYS A 512 -27.26 -5.50 -3.40
N THR A 513 -27.05 -6.32 -4.43
CA THR A 513 -27.38 -7.76 -4.42
C THR A 513 -26.33 -8.60 -3.68
N ALA A 514 -26.67 -9.85 -3.37
CA ALA A 514 -25.75 -10.81 -2.73
C ALA A 514 -24.51 -11.13 -3.61
N GLN A 515 -24.64 -10.93 -4.92
CA GLN A 515 -23.62 -11.18 -5.94
C GLN A 515 -22.54 -10.09 -6.00
N GLY A 516 -22.73 -8.93 -5.34
CA GLY A 516 -21.84 -7.79 -5.49
C GLY A 516 -22.12 -6.99 -6.77
N GLN A 517 -23.41 -6.82 -7.12
CA GLN A 517 -23.86 -5.96 -8.21
C GLN A 517 -25.09 -5.16 -7.76
N TRP A 518 -25.23 -3.92 -8.22
CA TRP A 518 -26.48 -3.17 -8.07
C TRP A 518 -27.58 -3.81 -8.93
N ASP A 519 -28.83 -3.72 -8.49
CA ASP A 519 -29.99 -4.16 -9.27
C ASP A 519 -30.08 -3.41 -10.61
N VAL A 520 -30.47 -4.16 -11.67
CA VAL A 520 -30.60 -3.66 -13.04
C VAL A 520 -31.72 -2.63 -13.10
N PRO A 521 -31.51 -1.44 -13.71
CA PRO A 521 -32.55 -0.41 -13.75
C PRO A 521 -33.76 -0.84 -14.58
N VAL A 522 -34.95 -0.58 -14.07
CA VAL A 522 -36.23 -0.90 -14.73
C VAL A 522 -36.75 0.27 -15.56
N TYR A 523 -36.69 1.49 -15.01
CA TYR A 523 -37.12 2.73 -15.70
C TYR A 523 -35.95 3.58 -16.19
N GLY A 524 -34.72 3.06 -16.12
CA GLY A 524 -33.48 3.70 -16.56
C GLY A 524 -32.58 4.19 -15.42
N TYR A 525 -31.41 4.73 -15.79
CA TYR A 525 -30.49 5.35 -14.85
C TYR A 525 -31.09 6.62 -14.23
N THR A 526 -30.70 6.89 -12.99
CA THR A 526 -31.30 7.96 -12.20
C THR A 526 -30.66 9.30 -12.51
N GLU A 527 -31.42 10.23 -13.10
CA GLU A 527 -30.99 11.60 -13.40
C GLU A 527 -31.92 12.62 -12.71
N CYS A 528 -31.36 13.75 -12.28
CA CYS A 528 -32.13 14.91 -11.83
C CYS A 528 -32.07 16.00 -12.92
N LEU A 529 -33.18 16.23 -13.61
CA LEU A 529 -33.29 17.24 -14.67
C LEU A 529 -33.95 18.51 -14.13
N ARG A 530 -33.54 19.68 -14.61
CA ARG A 530 -34.27 20.93 -14.28
C ARG A 530 -35.70 20.83 -14.79
N MET A 531 -36.67 21.32 -14.02
CA MET A 531 -38.10 21.21 -14.38
C MET A 531 -38.40 21.68 -15.82
N VAL A 532 -37.84 22.82 -16.23
CA VAL A 532 -37.98 23.36 -17.60
C VAL A 532 -37.47 22.39 -18.69
N GLU A 533 -36.37 21.67 -18.43
CA GLU A 533 -35.84 20.70 -19.39
C GLU A 533 -36.68 19.42 -19.41
N TYR A 534 -37.12 18.95 -18.24
CA TYR A 534 -38.05 17.82 -18.12
C TYR A 534 -39.35 18.09 -18.89
N ASP A 535 -39.94 19.28 -18.71
CA ASP A 535 -41.15 19.70 -19.41
C ASP A 535 -40.93 19.81 -20.92
N ILE A 536 -39.83 20.41 -21.39
CA ILE A 536 -39.49 20.45 -22.83
C ILE A 536 -39.31 19.03 -23.40
N ARG A 537 -38.58 18.14 -22.71
CA ARG A 537 -38.42 16.73 -23.11
C ARG A 537 -39.78 16.02 -23.21
N ASN A 538 -40.73 16.32 -22.33
CA ASN A 538 -42.07 15.73 -22.33
C ASN A 538 -43.02 16.35 -23.37
N ILE A 539 -42.93 17.66 -23.61
CA ILE A 539 -43.67 18.35 -24.69
C ILE A 539 -43.21 17.80 -26.06
N LEU A 540 -41.90 17.62 -26.26
CA LEU A 540 -41.37 17.03 -27.50
C LEU A 540 -41.81 15.57 -27.68
N LYS A 541 -41.78 14.74 -26.62
CA LYS A 541 -42.29 13.35 -26.66
C LYS A 541 -43.79 13.29 -26.99
N THR A 542 -44.61 14.08 -26.31
CA THR A 542 -46.07 14.09 -26.52
C THR A 542 -46.42 14.65 -27.89
N ALA A 543 -45.79 15.74 -28.35
CA ALA A 543 -45.95 16.28 -29.70
C ALA A 543 -45.56 15.25 -30.78
N ALA A 544 -44.48 14.49 -30.60
CA ALA A 544 -44.09 13.43 -31.53
C ALA A 544 -45.12 12.29 -31.62
N ILE A 545 -45.68 11.85 -30.48
CA ILE A 545 -46.76 10.83 -30.45
C ILE A 545 -48.03 11.38 -31.11
N ILE A 546 -48.43 12.61 -30.79
CA ILE A 546 -49.59 13.28 -31.37
C ILE A 546 -49.43 13.43 -32.90
N LEU A 547 -48.25 13.84 -33.38
CA LEU A 547 -47.94 13.92 -34.80
C LEU A 547 -48.01 12.55 -35.49
N LEU A 548 -47.46 11.50 -34.86
CA LEU A 548 -47.45 10.14 -35.40
C LEU A 548 -48.87 9.54 -35.51
N ILE A 549 -49.84 10.01 -34.72
CA ILE A 549 -51.25 9.61 -34.79
C ILE A 549 -52.05 10.53 -35.74
N LEU A 550 -51.88 11.85 -35.66
CA LEU A 550 -52.64 12.81 -36.47
C LEU A 550 -52.23 12.82 -37.95
N LEU A 551 -50.95 12.65 -38.27
CA LEU A 551 -50.48 12.65 -39.65
C LEU A 551 -51.14 11.55 -40.51
N PRO A 552 -51.17 10.26 -40.10
CA PRO A 552 -51.88 9.23 -40.87
C PRO A 552 -53.41 9.42 -40.87
N LEU A 553 -54.01 9.98 -39.81
CA LEU A 553 -55.44 10.31 -39.78
C LEU A 553 -55.78 11.43 -40.78
N LEU A 554 -54.96 12.48 -40.86
CA LEU A 554 -55.11 13.56 -41.86
C LEU A 554 -54.90 13.03 -43.28
N ILE A 555 -53.92 12.16 -43.51
CA ILE A 555 -53.71 11.50 -44.81
C ILE A 555 -54.93 10.65 -45.18
N ALA A 556 -55.47 9.86 -44.25
CA ALA A 556 -56.68 9.07 -44.47
C ALA A 556 -57.90 9.95 -44.78
N LEU A 557 -58.09 11.05 -44.04
CA LEU A 557 -59.17 12.02 -44.28
C LEU A 557 -59.03 12.67 -45.66
N CYS A 558 -57.83 13.11 -46.05
CA CYS A 558 -57.55 13.67 -47.36
C CYS A 558 -57.79 12.65 -48.49
N CYS A 559 -57.47 11.37 -48.29
CA CYS A 559 -57.79 10.29 -49.24
C CYS A 559 -59.31 10.08 -49.37
N ILE A 560 -60.03 10.02 -48.24
CA ILE A 560 -61.51 9.90 -48.23
C ILE A 560 -62.16 11.09 -48.93
N LEU A 561 -61.73 12.32 -48.64
CA LEU A 561 -62.21 13.53 -49.30
C LEU A 561 -61.91 13.53 -50.79
N ASN A 562 -60.74 13.09 -51.24
CA ASN A 562 -60.43 12.94 -52.67
C ASN A 562 -61.32 11.91 -53.37
N VAL A 563 -61.62 10.78 -52.72
CA VAL A 563 -62.56 9.77 -53.24
C VAL A 563 -63.99 10.33 -53.31
N LEU A 564 -64.43 11.08 -52.29
CA LEU A 564 -65.75 11.72 -52.29
C LEU A 564 -65.85 12.83 -53.34
N VAL A 565 -64.83 13.66 -53.53
CA VAL A 565 -64.80 14.71 -54.58
C VAL A 565 -64.80 14.08 -55.98
N ARG A 566 -64.05 12.98 -56.20
CA ARG A 566 -64.14 12.21 -57.45
C ARG A 566 -65.54 11.63 -57.68
N LYS A 567 -66.20 11.15 -56.62
CA LYS A 567 -67.57 10.61 -56.68
C LYS A 567 -68.64 11.70 -56.90
N TRP A 568 -68.40 12.93 -56.42
CA TRP A 568 -69.28 14.09 -56.63
C TRP A 568 -69.09 14.78 -57.99
N ARG A 569 -67.90 14.69 -58.62
CA ARG A 569 -67.65 15.31 -59.94
C ARG A 569 -68.23 14.55 -61.13
N GLY A 570 -68.62 13.29 -60.96
CA GLY A 570 -69.40 12.54 -61.97
C GLY A 570 -68.66 12.13 -63.25
N ASP A 571 -67.34 12.28 -63.32
CA ASP A 571 -66.56 12.00 -64.52
C ASP A 571 -66.47 10.49 -64.84
N GLY A 572 -67.32 10.04 -65.77
CA GLY A 572 -67.28 8.71 -66.36
C GLY A 572 -66.35 8.62 -67.58
N SER A 573 -65.24 7.89 -67.43
CA SER A 573 -64.52 7.13 -68.47
C SER A 573 -63.91 7.83 -69.72
N ALA A 574 -62.57 7.75 -69.78
CA ALA A 574 -61.77 7.14 -70.86
C ALA A 574 -61.35 7.92 -72.16
N ALA A 575 -60.30 7.34 -72.79
CA ALA A 575 -59.64 7.63 -74.07
C ALA A 575 -58.79 8.93 -74.17
N SER A 576 -57.60 9.04 -74.80
CA SER A 576 -56.63 8.17 -75.53
C SER A 576 -56.37 8.62 -76.99
N TRP A 577 -55.11 9.02 -77.28
CA TRP A 577 -54.51 9.16 -78.63
C TRP A 577 -53.05 8.68 -78.57
N ARG A 578 -52.63 7.61 -79.29
CA ARG A 578 -52.13 7.51 -80.69
C ARG A 578 -50.79 8.26 -80.91
N TYR A 579 -49.77 7.76 -81.62
CA TYR A 579 -49.49 6.47 -82.34
C TYR A 579 -47.93 6.22 -82.23
N LEU A 580 -47.16 5.41 -82.99
CA LEU A 580 -47.24 4.66 -84.25
C LEU A 580 -46.30 3.41 -84.16
N ASN A 581 -46.09 2.63 -85.24
CA ASN A 581 -45.22 1.43 -85.30
C ASN A 581 -43.94 1.62 -86.15
N SER A 582 -42.92 0.75 -86.02
CA SER A 582 -42.51 -0.25 -87.06
C SER A 582 -41.16 -0.99 -86.79
N LEU A 583 -41.17 -2.33 -86.95
CA LEU A 583 -40.07 -3.32 -87.20
C LEU A 583 -38.84 -3.37 -86.24
N ASP A 584 -38.50 -4.47 -85.52
CA ASP A 584 -38.07 -5.84 -85.92
C ASP A 584 -36.61 -5.86 -86.46
N LYS A 585 -35.61 -6.66 -85.96
CA LYS A 585 -35.56 -8.12 -85.68
C LYS A 585 -34.59 -8.55 -84.54
N PRO A 586 -34.50 -9.86 -84.13
CA PRO A 586 -34.25 -10.24 -82.72
C PRO A 586 -33.10 -11.23 -82.45
N ARG A 587 -32.91 -11.57 -81.15
CA ARG A 587 -32.46 -12.91 -80.71
C ARG A 587 -33.13 -13.31 -79.37
N ARG A 588 -33.29 -14.62 -79.12
CA ARG A 588 -33.87 -15.28 -77.92
C ARG A 588 -32.89 -16.35 -77.40
N PRO A 589 -33.21 -17.13 -76.35
CA PRO A 589 -33.47 -16.79 -74.93
C PRO A 589 -32.28 -17.35 -74.07
N SER A 590 -32.27 -17.58 -72.74
CA SER A 590 -33.31 -17.85 -71.74
C SER A 590 -32.79 -17.62 -70.29
N VAL A 591 -33.56 -17.02 -69.38
CA VAL A 591 -34.25 -17.67 -68.20
C VAL A 591 -33.26 -18.16 -67.09
N SER A 592 -33.41 -17.86 -65.79
CA SER A 592 -34.57 -17.35 -65.01
C SER A 592 -34.22 -16.36 -63.87
N LYS A 593 -35.14 -15.41 -63.65
CA LYS A 593 -35.69 -14.83 -62.37
C LYS A 593 -34.80 -14.83 -61.11
N ALA A 594 -34.53 -13.74 -60.37
CA ALA A 594 -35.22 -12.45 -60.10
C ALA A 594 -36.19 -12.42 -58.89
N GLU A 595 -36.26 -11.21 -58.31
CA GLU A 595 -37.36 -10.58 -57.57
C GLU A 595 -37.37 -10.67 -56.02
N SER A 596 -37.01 -9.53 -55.41
CA SER A 596 -37.00 -9.22 -53.97
C SER A 596 -38.20 -8.37 -53.56
N THR A 597 -38.78 -8.61 -52.38
CA THR A 597 -39.79 -7.77 -51.69
C THR A 597 -39.86 -8.20 -50.19
N PRO A 598 -40.53 -7.47 -49.26
CA PRO A 598 -41.16 -6.14 -49.34
C PRO A 598 -40.78 -5.16 -48.17
N LEU A 599 -41.52 -4.04 -48.11
CA LEU A 599 -41.72 -3.06 -47.02
C LEU A 599 -41.59 -3.58 -45.55
N ARG A 600 -41.15 -2.73 -44.59
CA ARG A 600 -42.00 -1.83 -43.72
C ARG A 600 -41.38 -1.47 -42.34
N SER A 601 -41.50 -0.20 -41.93
CA SER A 601 -41.73 0.36 -40.56
C SER A 601 -40.83 0.09 -39.33
N ALA A 602 -40.55 1.21 -38.63
CA ALA A 602 -40.58 1.44 -37.15
C ALA A 602 -39.33 1.28 -36.25
N ALA A 603 -39.01 2.41 -35.56
CA ALA A 603 -38.71 2.62 -34.14
C ALA A 603 -37.52 1.96 -33.39
N THR A 604 -36.89 2.77 -32.51
CA THR A 604 -36.17 2.46 -31.23
C THR A 604 -34.96 1.50 -31.27
N LEU A 605 -33.73 1.87 -30.86
CA LEU A 605 -33.15 2.32 -29.55
C LEU A 605 -32.54 1.17 -28.71
N VAL A 606 -31.39 1.45 -28.07
CA VAL A 606 -30.68 0.70 -26.98
C VAL A 606 -29.78 -0.51 -27.38
N ASP A 607 -28.47 -0.25 -27.34
CA ASP A 607 -27.34 -0.94 -26.66
C ASP A 607 -27.02 -2.46 -26.75
N ALA A 608 -25.75 -2.75 -26.41
CA ALA A 608 -25.11 -4.03 -26.00
C ALA A 608 -24.80 -5.10 -27.08
N ASP A 609 -23.70 -5.89 -26.99
CA ASP A 609 -22.41 -5.76 -26.28
C ASP A 609 -21.36 -6.77 -26.86
N SER A 610 -20.07 -6.54 -26.57
CA SER A 610 -18.86 -7.41 -26.49
C SER A 610 -18.60 -8.69 -27.36
N GLY A 611 -17.30 -8.96 -27.58
CA GLY A 611 -16.71 -10.27 -28.00
C GLY A 611 -15.92 -10.22 -29.33
N LEU A 612 -14.57 -10.20 -29.43
CA LEU A 612 -13.46 -11.07 -28.97
C LEU A 612 -13.24 -12.40 -29.74
N GLY A 613 -11.97 -12.67 -30.14
CA GLY A 613 -11.47 -13.91 -30.76
C GLY A 613 -11.04 -13.74 -32.23
N VAL A 614 -9.79 -13.48 -32.63
CA VAL A 614 -8.49 -14.18 -32.44
C VAL A 614 -8.36 -15.52 -33.21
N SER A 615 -7.59 -15.53 -34.30
CA SER A 615 -6.75 -16.67 -34.77
C SER A 615 -5.75 -16.25 -35.86
N ASN A 616 -4.66 -17.02 -36.04
CA ASN A 616 -3.44 -16.76 -36.85
C ASN A 616 -2.95 -18.07 -37.52
N PRO A 617 -1.92 -18.10 -38.40
CA PRO A 617 -1.47 -17.14 -39.43
C PRO A 617 -1.67 -17.73 -40.86
N PRO A 618 -0.76 -18.47 -41.59
CA PRO A 618 0.73 -18.60 -41.67
C PRO A 618 1.36 -18.36 -43.08
N ARG A 619 2.71 -18.41 -43.16
CA ARG A 619 3.62 -18.49 -44.35
C ARG A 619 3.68 -17.27 -45.31
N ARG A 620 4.82 -16.65 -45.68
CA ARG A 620 6.31 -16.82 -45.55
C ARG A 620 7.07 -17.50 -46.71
N THR A 621 7.69 -16.68 -47.57
CA THR A 621 8.91 -16.85 -48.42
C THR A 621 9.22 -15.48 -49.06
N GLN A 622 10.44 -15.07 -49.45
CA GLN A 622 11.82 -15.45 -49.12
C GLN A 622 12.73 -14.20 -49.33
N ALA A 623 14.05 -14.26 -49.11
CA ALA A 623 14.94 -13.08 -49.09
C ALA A 623 16.29 -13.29 -49.81
N THR A 624 16.98 -12.19 -50.15
CA THR A 624 18.41 -12.15 -50.56
C THR A 624 19.04 -10.79 -50.26
N ASN A 625 20.38 -10.75 -50.09
CA ASN A 625 21.18 -9.59 -49.68
C ASN A 625 22.14 -9.12 -50.79
N LEU A 626 22.73 -7.91 -50.64
CA LEU A 626 24.17 -7.64 -50.86
C LEU A 626 24.58 -6.24 -50.33
N MET A 627 25.88 -5.90 -50.31
CA MET A 627 26.44 -4.74 -49.57
C MET A 627 27.51 -3.92 -50.34
N ALA A 628 27.69 -2.68 -49.87
CA ALA A 628 28.96 -1.94 -49.66
C ALA A 628 29.51 -0.93 -50.71
N THR A 629 30.30 0.01 -50.17
CA THR A 629 31.22 1.01 -50.78
C THR A 629 30.67 2.39 -51.22
N ALA A 630 31.54 3.40 -51.10
CA ALA A 630 31.37 4.85 -51.28
C ALA A 630 32.78 5.53 -51.25
N PRO A 631 33.00 6.86 -51.37
CA PRO A 631 32.15 8.02 -51.76
C PRO A 631 32.74 8.66 -53.08
N PRO A 632 32.75 9.99 -53.43
CA PRO A 632 32.22 11.23 -52.80
C PRO A 632 31.63 12.36 -53.71
N VAL A 633 31.21 13.47 -53.05
CA VAL A 633 30.99 14.87 -53.54
C VAL A 633 29.66 15.27 -54.23
N ARG A 634 28.79 15.94 -53.44
CA ARG A 634 27.96 17.19 -53.66
C ARG A 634 27.14 17.40 -54.97
N PRO A 635 25.98 18.12 -54.94
CA PRO A 635 25.74 19.35 -54.13
C PRO A 635 24.38 19.50 -53.40
N LYS A 636 24.28 20.62 -52.65
CA LYS A 636 23.13 21.48 -52.25
C LYS A 636 21.69 21.08 -52.60
N GLU A 637 20.64 21.48 -51.87
CA GLU A 637 20.38 22.00 -50.50
C GLU A 637 18.88 22.34 -50.46
N ASP A 638 18.09 21.81 -49.50
CA ASP A 638 16.92 22.45 -48.85
C ASP A 638 16.08 21.41 -48.05
N PRO A 639 15.66 21.69 -46.80
CA PRO A 639 14.78 20.80 -46.02
C PRO A 639 13.54 21.49 -45.41
N ASP A 640 12.34 20.95 -45.69
CA ASP A 640 11.10 21.43 -45.06
C ASP A 640 10.84 20.80 -43.67
N HIS A 641 11.04 21.63 -42.65
CA HIS A 641 10.42 21.66 -41.31
C HIS A 641 9.74 20.40 -40.73
N ALA A 642 10.37 19.88 -39.66
CA ALA A 642 9.62 19.38 -38.50
C ALA A 642 9.33 20.54 -37.52
N LEU A 643 8.23 20.45 -36.76
CA LEU A 643 7.85 21.44 -35.75
C LEU A 643 8.40 21.03 -34.37
N ASP A 644 9.25 21.88 -33.80
CA ASP A 644 9.57 21.92 -32.37
C ASP A 644 9.44 23.37 -31.88
N GLY A 645 8.94 23.58 -30.67
CA GLY A 645 8.19 24.80 -30.33
C GLY A 645 8.28 25.26 -28.88
N VAL A 646 9.47 25.69 -28.46
CA VAL A 646 9.70 26.35 -27.16
C VAL A 646 9.85 27.86 -27.37
N TYR A 647 8.97 28.65 -26.74
CA TYR A 647 9.00 30.11 -26.85
C TYR A 647 9.98 30.74 -25.86
N TYR A 648 10.84 31.64 -26.36
CA TYR A 648 11.42 32.75 -25.61
C TYR A 648 11.11 34.06 -26.37
N THR A 649 11.06 35.19 -25.67
CA THR A 649 10.49 36.44 -26.16
C THR A 649 11.53 37.54 -26.41
N ASN A 650 11.14 38.53 -27.23
CA ASN A 650 11.76 39.85 -27.41
C ASN A 650 13.03 39.95 -28.29
N GLU A 651 12.90 39.61 -29.58
CA GLU A 651 13.69 40.26 -30.65
C GLU A 651 12.75 40.88 -31.71
N PRO A 652 13.05 42.08 -32.25
CA PRO A 652 12.20 42.75 -33.23
C PRO A 652 12.37 42.18 -34.65
N LEU A 653 11.25 41.83 -35.30
CA LEU A 653 11.26 41.26 -36.65
C LEU A 653 11.62 42.32 -37.72
N PRO A 654 12.61 42.07 -38.59
CA PRO A 654 13.00 43.02 -39.64
C PRO A 654 11.90 43.20 -40.69
N GLY A 655 11.61 44.45 -41.06
CA GLY A 655 10.71 44.79 -42.17
C GLY A 655 9.25 45.08 -41.81
N LYS A 656 8.91 45.20 -40.51
CA LYS A 656 7.60 45.73 -40.06
C LYS A 656 7.79 46.99 -39.20
N PRO A 657 6.83 47.93 -39.18
CA PRO A 657 6.87 49.06 -38.27
C PRO A 657 6.77 48.59 -36.82
N ASN A 658 7.50 49.24 -35.92
CA ASN A 658 7.40 48.99 -34.49
C ASN A 658 6.01 49.42 -33.99
N VAL A 659 5.35 48.56 -33.21
CA VAL A 659 4.07 48.87 -32.57
C VAL A 659 4.34 48.97 -31.08
N ASP A 660 4.61 50.19 -30.63
CA ASP A 660 4.68 50.49 -29.20
C ASP A 660 3.25 50.40 -28.62
N PHE A 661 3.08 49.48 -27.67
CA PHE A 661 1.88 49.40 -26.86
C PHE A 661 2.08 50.29 -25.63
N GLU A 662 1.17 51.25 -25.40
CA GLU A 662 1.21 52.09 -24.21
C GLU A 662 0.98 51.22 -22.95
N ASP A 663 1.87 51.34 -21.96
CA ASP A 663 1.77 50.60 -20.70
C ASP A 663 0.47 50.97 -19.97
N LYS A 664 -0.46 50.01 -19.88
CA LYS A 664 -1.72 50.21 -19.18
C LYS A 664 -1.47 50.25 -17.67
N ILE A 665 -1.32 51.46 -17.15
CA ILE A 665 -1.39 51.76 -15.71
C ILE A 665 -2.71 51.23 -15.15
N TRP A 666 -2.63 50.54 -14.01
CA TRP A 666 -3.80 50.16 -13.21
C TRP A 666 -3.87 51.09 -12.01
N ASP A 667 -4.83 52.02 -12.02
CA ASP A 667 -5.09 52.90 -10.90
C ASP A 667 -5.66 52.11 -9.70
N PHE A 668 -4.81 51.92 -8.69
CA PHE A 668 -5.20 51.79 -7.29
C PHE A 668 -4.13 52.45 -6.43
N ASP A 669 -4.40 53.69 -6.00
CA ASP A 669 -4.30 54.12 -4.59
C ASP A 669 -4.62 55.63 -4.50
N ASP A 670 -5.88 55.95 -4.19
CA ASP A 670 -6.24 57.25 -3.61
C ASP A 670 -5.75 57.26 -2.15
N ASP A 671 -4.59 57.88 -1.90
CA ASP A 671 -4.45 58.84 -0.79
C ASP A 671 -3.10 59.59 -0.91
N ASP A 672 -3.17 60.78 -1.51
CA ASP A 672 -2.08 61.75 -1.49
C ASP A 672 -1.95 62.33 -0.07
N VAL A 673 -0.76 62.32 0.55
CA VAL A 673 -0.22 63.41 1.40
C VAL A 673 1.17 63.08 2.00
N PHE A 674 2.12 64.01 1.78
CA PHE A 674 3.47 64.12 2.37
C PHE A 674 4.50 62.98 2.24
N LYS A 675 5.15 62.98 1.07
CA LYS A 675 6.55 62.62 0.82
C LYS A 675 7.53 63.13 1.91
N SER A 676 8.54 62.33 2.27
CA SER A 676 9.96 62.69 2.02
C SER A 676 10.99 61.59 2.32
N LYS A 677 11.89 61.33 1.34
CA LYS A 677 13.36 61.08 1.44
C LYS A 677 13.91 60.44 2.75
N SER A 678 14.67 59.34 2.79
CA SER A 678 15.74 58.88 1.87
C SER A 678 16.52 57.68 2.46
N ASN A 679 17.23 56.94 1.60
CA ASN A 679 18.50 56.22 1.86
C ASN A 679 18.57 55.08 2.91
N SER A 680 18.27 53.88 2.42
CA SER A 680 19.22 52.74 2.29
C SER A 680 20.06 52.23 3.48
N SER A 681 20.20 50.89 3.50
CA SER A 681 21.06 50.02 4.34
C SER A 681 20.50 49.69 5.73
N LEU A 682 20.75 48.54 6.35
CA LEU A 682 21.21 47.17 5.99
C LEU A 682 21.36 46.47 7.37
N SER A 683 21.24 45.14 7.43
CA SER A 683 21.61 44.27 8.57
C SER A 683 20.79 44.32 9.88
N SER A 684 20.54 43.11 10.39
CA SER A 684 20.18 42.73 11.77
C SER A 684 21.44 42.79 12.69
N PRO A 685 21.46 42.27 13.96
CA PRO A 685 20.41 41.70 14.83
C PRO A 685 20.52 42.10 16.35
N LEU A 686 19.68 41.47 17.20
CA LEU A 686 19.95 41.01 18.59
C LEU A 686 20.19 41.98 19.79
N SER A 687 19.68 41.53 20.96
CA SER A 687 20.17 41.76 22.35
C SER A 687 19.66 42.97 23.17
N GLY A 688 19.70 42.83 24.51
CA GLY A 688 19.20 43.78 25.54
C GLY A 688 17.69 43.62 25.83
N ARG A 689 17.15 43.38 27.04
CA ARG A 689 17.55 43.71 28.44
C ARG A 689 17.83 45.20 28.64
N ASP A 690 17.21 45.92 29.58
CA ASP A 690 16.68 45.50 30.91
C ASP A 690 15.58 46.46 31.47
N LYS A 691 15.00 46.06 32.62
CA LYS A 691 14.43 46.89 33.73
C LYS A 691 13.02 47.53 33.72
N GLU A 692 12.38 47.36 34.89
CA GLU A 692 11.58 48.32 35.69
C GLU A 692 10.10 48.67 35.34
N THR A 693 9.22 47.83 35.90
CA THR A 693 7.90 48.09 36.54
C THR A 693 7.82 49.32 37.48
N PRO A 694 6.64 49.77 37.99
CA PRO A 694 5.25 49.27 37.86
C PRO A 694 4.30 50.36 37.25
N THR A 695 2.97 50.50 37.41
CA THR A 695 2.06 50.46 38.60
C THR A 695 0.55 50.45 38.17
N GLU A 696 -0.33 50.07 39.12
CA GLU A 696 -1.77 50.39 39.36
C GLU A 696 -2.65 51.17 38.33
N SER A 697 -4.01 51.04 38.29
CA SER A 697 -4.97 50.20 39.04
C SER A 697 -6.39 50.12 38.37
N ARG A 698 -7.23 49.25 38.95
CA ARG A 698 -8.72 49.07 38.83
C ARG A 698 -9.54 50.35 39.18
N PRO A 699 -10.91 50.38 39.13
CA PRO A 699 -11.93 49.40 38.65
C PRO A 699 -13.18 49.97 37.90
N SER A 700 -14.14 49.08 37.60
CA SER A 700 -15.62 49.33 37.58
C SER A 700 -16.24 49.96 36.30
N GLN A 701 -17.54 49.82 35.96
CA GLN A 701 -18.64 49.03 36.55
C GLN A 701 -19.77 48.73 35.51
N TYR A 702 -20.89 48.16 35.99
CA TYR A 702 -22.19 47.92 35.33
C TYR A 702 -22.38 46.72 34.38
N ALA A 703 -23.32 45.87 34.80
CA ALA A 703 -24.12 44.96 33.99
C ALA A 703 -25.60 45.12 34.45
N PRO A 704 -26.58 44.61 33.69
CA PRO A 704 -27.47 43.61 34.32
C PRO A 704 -27.96 42.48 33.39
N ILE A 705 -28.16 41.28 33.98
CA ILE A 705 -29.36 40.38 33.89
C ILE A 705 -29.88 40.07 32.44
N ILE A 706 -29.90 38.83 31.92
CA ILE A 706 -30.65 37.61 32.34
C ILE A 706 -29.90 36.30 31.99
N LYS A 707 -30.12 35.23 32.78
CA LYS A 707 -29.92 33.79 32.47
C LYS A 707 -30.89 32.94 33.33
N PRO A 708 -31.10 31.62 33.09
CA PRO A 708 -31.17 30.86 31.84
C PRO A 708 -32.49 30.04 31.74
N ALA A 709 -32.64 29.15 30.76
CA ALA A 709 -33.73 28.16 30.70
C ALA A 709 -33.18 26.72 30.54
N ASN A 710 -33.82 25.74 31.21
CA ASN A 710 -33.45 24.33 31.21
C ASN A 710 -34.36 23.47 30.31
N PRO A 711 -33.90 22.28 29.84
CA PRO A 711 -34.68 21.40 28.97
C PRO A 711 -35.68 20.51 29.74
N PRO A 712 -36.78 20.04 29.10
CA PRO A 712 -37.82 19.21 29.71
C PRO A 712 -37.66 17.69 29.45
N ALA A 713 -38.22 16.88 30.35
CA ALA A 713 -38.51 15.45 30.20
C ALA A 713 -39.49 15.00 31.32
N PRO A 714 -40.08 13.79 31.29
CA PRO A 714 -40.65 13.03 30.17
C PRO A 714 -42.19 12.90 30.30
N ILE A 715 -42.88 12.24 29.37
CA ILE A 715 -44.35 12.00 29.42
C ILE A 715 -44.67 10.49 29.52
N LEU A 716 -45.74 10.15 30.26
CA LEU A 716 -46.18 8.78 30.54
C LEU A 716 -46.95 8.09 29.39
N ARG A 717 -47.09 6.76 29.50
CA ARG A 717 -47.85 5.89 28.58
C ARG A 717 -49.26 5.57 29.12
N THR A 718 -50.23 5.44 28.21
CA THR A 718 -51.44 4.57 28.34
C THR A 718 -51.75 3.97 26.93
N PRO A 719 -52.77 3.11 26.70
CA PRO A 719 -52.53 1.67 26.52
C PRO A 719 -53.00 1.09 25.16
N SER A 720 -52.71 -0.19 24.91
CA SER A 720 -53.06 -0.90 23.67
C SER A 720 -53.39 -2.41 23.87
N PRO A 721 -54.57 -2.89 23.42
CA PRO A 721 -54.91 -4.32 23.31
C PRO A 721 -55.25 -4.75 21.85
N PRO A 722 -55.42 -6.05 21.55
CA PRO A 722 -54.77 -7.25 22.09
C PRO A 722 -54.11 -8.12 20.96
N GLU A 723 -53.75 -9.37 21.26
CA GLU A 723 -52.86 -10.25 20.47
C GLU A 723 -53.52 -11.27 19.50
N LEU A 724 -52.64 -12.01 18.79
CA LEU A 724 -52.73 -13.37 18.14
C LEU A 724 -52.64 -13.42 16.60
N PRO A 725 -52.11 -14.51 15.98
CA PRO A 725 -51.00 -15.39 16.42
C PRO A 725 -50.08 -15.96 15.29
N LYS A 726 -48.93 -16.56 15.67
CA LYS A 726 -48.13 -17.59 14.91
C LYS A 726 -47.49 -17.14 13.57
N THR A 727 -46.42 -17.74 13.00
CA THR A 727 -45.31 -18.67 13.43
C THR A 727 -44.27 -18.67 12.29
N LEU A 728 -42.95 -18.78 12.56
CA LEU A 728 -41.85 -19.26 11.67
C LEU A 728 -40.54 -19.39 12.52
N PRO A 729 -39.41 -19.96 12.01
CA PRO A 729 -38.47 -20.78 12.81
C PRO A 729 -37.21 -20.05 13.34
N PRO A 730 -36.45 -20.68 14.28
CA PRO A 730 -35.28 -20.07 14.91
C PRO A 730 -34.03 -19.99 14.02
N SER A 731 -33.23 -18.94 14.22
CA SER A 731 -31.89 -18.78 13.63
C SER A 731 -30.78 -19.36 14.52
N PRO A 732 -29.75 -20.02 13.97
CA PRO A 732 -28.61 -20.51 14.73
C PRO A 732 -27.59 -19.39 14.98
N SER A 733 -27.66 -18.75 16.15
CA SER A 733 -26.62 -17.82 16.61
C SER A 733 -26.41 -17.91 18.12
N GLN A 734 -25.56 -18.84 18.54
CA GLN A 734 -25.04 -18.91 19.92
C GLN A 734 -23.51 -19.05 19.87
N ILE A 735 -22.83 -17.98 20.27
CA ILE A 735 -21.42 -18.00 20.67
C ILE A 735 -21.42 -17.87 22.20
N PRO A 736 -20.85 -18.82 22.97
CA PRO A 736 -20.83 -18.73 24.43
C PRO A 736 -20.14 -17.47 24.94
N LYS A 737 -20.67 -16.89 26.02
CA LYS A 737 -20.05 -15.77 26.75
C LYS A 737 -19.62 -16.25 28.14
N ASP A 738 -18.39 -16.74 28.26
CA ASP A 738 -17.81 -17.08 29.56
C ASP A 738 -16.33 -16.63 29.64
N PHE A 739 -16.14 -15.39 30.05
CA PHE A 739 -14.91 -14.90 30.69
C PHE A 739 -15.30 -13.88 31.77
N PRO A 740 -14.80 -13.99 33.01
CA PRO A 740 -15.18 -13.08 34.09
C PRO A 740 -14.55 -11.69 33.93
N PRO A 741 -15.23 -10.61 34.35
CA PRO A 741 -14.68 -9.27 34.29
C PRO A 741 -13.52 -9.08 35.27
N VAL A 742 -12.46 -8.43 34.82
CA VAL A 742 -11.29 -8.09 35.65
C VAL A 742 -11.72 -7.18 36.80
N ARG A 743 -11.52 -7.64 38.05
CA ARG A 743 -11.68 -6.78 39.24
C ARG A 743 -10.61 -5.69 39.23
N SER A 744 -11.03 -4.43 39.31
CA SER A 744 -10.18 -3.33 39.73
C SER A 744 -9.80 -3.50 41.20
N LEU A 745 -8.58 -3.98 41.45
CA LEU A 745 -8.00 -3.96 42.79
C LEU A 745 -7.47 -2.54 43.08
N THR A 746 -8.01 -1.91 44.13
CA THR A 746 -7.49 -0.67 44.68
C THR A 746 -6.11 -0.91 45.28
N PHE A 747 -5.20 0.05 45.09
CA PHE A 747 -3.87 0.00 45.71
C PHE A 747 -3.98 0.06 47.24
N ALA A 748 -3.54 -0.98 47.91
CA ALA A 748 -3.09 -0.89 49.30
C ALA A 748 -1.66 -0.31 49.31
N ASN A 749 -1.38 0.60 50.24
CA ASN A 749 -0.03 1.17 50.36
C ASN A 749 0.98 0.09 50.80
N PRO A 750 2.20 0.07 50.25
CA PRO A 750 3.24 -0.85 50.68
C PRO A 750 3.71 -0.52 52.11
N PRO A 751 4.17 -1.53 52.88
CA PRO A 751 4.77 -1.29 54.20
C PRO A 751 6.11 -0.54 54.07
N PRO A 752 6.52 0.21 55.11
CA PRO A 752 7.79 0.92 55.10
C PRO A 752 9.00 -0.04 55.07
N PRO A 753 10.13 0.35 54.43
CA PRO A 753 11.34 -0.47 54.39
C PRO A 753 12.02 -0.56 55.77
N PRO A 754 12.78 -1.64 56.04
CA PRO A 754 13.54 -1.77 57.28
C PRO A 754 14.67 -0.72 57.36
N THR A 755 14.83 -0.11 58.52
CA THR A 755 15.88 0.88 58.80
C THR A 755 17.26 0.22 58.85
N VAL A 756 18.08 0.46 57.82
CA VAL A 756 19.51 0.12 57.81
C VAL A 756 20.29 1.26 58.50
N PRO A 757 21.21 0.98 59.45
CA PRO A 757 22.02 2.01 60.08
C PRO A 757 23.02 2.65 59.09
N PRO A 758 23.44 3.91 59.32
CA PRO A 758 24.32 4.62 58.40
C PRO A 758 25.72 3.98 58.30
N PRO A 759 26.37 4.03 57.12
CA PRO A 759 27.69 3.44 56.92
C PRO A 759 28.76 4.21 57.71
N GLN A 760 29.62 3.48 58.41
CA GLN A 760 30.81 4.06 59.04
C GLN A 760 31.82 4.51 57.98
N SER A 761 32.50 5.62 58.23
CA SER A 761 33.45 6.21 57.29
C SER A 761 34.73 5.35 57.16
N PRO A 762 35.16 4.99 55.93
CA PRO A 762 36.37 4.20 55.75
C PRO A 762 37.62 5.04 56.06
N THR A 763 38.43 4.57 57.01
CA THR A 763 39.70 5.22 57.36
C THR A 763 40.72 5.08 56.23
N ARG A 764 41.22 6.22 55.75
CA ARG A 764 42.16 6.33 54.62
C ARG A 764 43.50 5.66 54.92
N ARG A 765 43.73 4.45 54.40
CA ARG A 765 45.08 3.86 54.26
C ARG A 765 45.53 3.95 52.80
N LEU A 766 46.75 4.46 52.60
CA LEU A 766 47.39 4.57 51.28
C LEU A 766 48.13 3.27 50.95
N PRO A 767 48.07 2.75 49.71
CA PRO A 767 49.00 1.75 49.23
C PRO A 767 50.38 2.37 48.93
N PRO A 768 51.49 1.64 49.08
CA PRO A 768 52.82 2.12 48.72
C PRO A 768 53.05 2.12 47.20
N PRO A 769 54.00 2.93 46.68
CA PRO A 769 54.30 3.00 45.25
C PRO A 769 55.08 1.77 44.76
N LEU A 770 54.78 1.31 43.55
CA LEU A 770 55.53 0.25 42.86
C LEU A 770 56.69 0.85 42.05
N ILE A 771 57.89 0.28 42.23
CA ILE A 771 59.11 0.65 41.50
C ILE A 771 59.38 -0.44 40.44
N PRO A 772 59.74 -0.08 39.19
CA PRO A 772 59.98 -1.06 38.13
C PRO A 772 61.39 -1.68 38.17
N THR A 773 61.48 -2.99 37.93
CA THR A 773 62.74 -3.74 37.74
C THR A 773 62.62 -4.76 36.58
N PRO A 774 63.73 -5.17 35.94
CA PRO A 774 63.74 -5.40 34.48
C PRO A 774 63.56 -6.84 34.01
N THR A 775 63.44 -6.97 32.69
CA THR A 775 63.35 -8.22 31.91
C THR A 775 64.62 -9.09 31.99
N ARG A 776 64.45 -10.42 31.91
CA ARG A 776 65.53 -11.37 31.61
C ARG A 776 65.00 -12.62 30.89
N ASN A 777 65.81 -13.14 29.96
CA ASN A 777 65.45 -14.25 29.05
C ASN A 777 65.37 -15.62 29.77
N PRO A 778 64.54 -16.56 29.28
CA PRO A 778 64.69 -17.98 29.59
C PRO A 778 65.78 -18.62 28.71
N SER A 779 66.53 -19.59 29.27
CA SER A 779 67.55 -20.35 28.53
C SER A 779 67.50 -21.84 28.87
N GLN A 780 67.09 -22.64 27.88
CA GLN A 780 67.43 -24.05 27.60
C GLN A 780 67.75 -25.04 28.74
N SER A 781 67.10 -26.20 28.69
CA SER A 781 67.84 -27.48 28.55
C SER A 781 66.99 -28.60 27.91
N SER A 782 67.47 -29.11 26.76
CA SER A 782 67.47 -30.54 26.31
C SER A 782 66.15 -31.38 26.27
N THR A 783 65.95 -32.35 25.36
CA THR A 783 66.88 -33.22 24.62
C THR A 783 66.41 -33.56 23.19
N ALA A 784 67.35 -34.10 22.36
CA ALA A 784 67.14 -34.87 21.12
C ALA A 784 66.59 -34.14 19.86
N SER A 785 66.88 -34.56 18.62
CA SER A 785 68.10 -35.25 18.10
C SER A 785 68.18 -35.19 16.56
N SER A 786 69.36 -34.81 16.04
CA SER A 786 69.98 -35.27 14.78
C SER A 786 69.12 -35.57 13.54
N ALA A 787 69.02 -34.59 12.61
CA ALA A 787 68.87 -34.85 11.18
C ALA A 787 69.54 -33.73 10.35
N LYS A 788 70.23 -34.07 9.25
CA LYS A 788 70.85 -33.12 8.32
C LYS A 788 70.13 -33.15 6.96
N THR A 789 69.86 -31.97 6.38
CA THR A 789 69.65 -31.81 4.93
C THR A 789 70.97 -32.01 4.16
N PRO A 790 70.89 -32.36 2.87
CA PRO A 790 71.30 -31.36 1.88
C PRO A 790 70.46 -31.31 0.57
N SER A 791 70.41 -30.12 -0.01
CA SER A 791 70.36 -29.77 -1.45
C SER A 791 69.35 -30.42 -2.42
N PRO A 792 68.51 -29.63 -3.12
CA PRO A 792 68.00 -29.96 -4.46
C PRO A 792 69.01 -29.59 -5.56
N VAL A 793 68.93 -30.27 -6.71
CA VAL A 793 69.72 -29.99 -7.93
C VAL A 793 68.78 -29.92 -9.14
N SER A 794 69.22 -29.21 -10.20
CA SER A 794 68.59 -28.95 -11.51
C SER A 794 67.92 -30.17 -12.20
N SER A 795 67.03 -30.03 -13.20
CA SER A 795 67.10 -29.10 -14.34
C SER A 795 65.82 -29.07 -15.21
N ASN A 796 65.70 -28.04 -16.08
CA ASN A 796 64.91 -27.99 -17.35
C ASN A 796 63.37 -28.14 -17.24
N ALA A 797 62.51 -27.62 -18.13
CA ALA A 797 62.48 -26.51 -19.11
C ALA A 797 60.96 -26.15 -19.27
N SER A 798 60.46 -25.14 -19.98
CA SER A 798 60.90 -24.30 -21.12
C SER A 798 60.19 -22.92 -21.06
N ALA A 799 60.30 -22.07 -22.11
CA ALA A 799 59.96 -20.64 -22.02
C ALA A 799 58.90 -20.11 -23.02
N SER A 800 58.04 -19.21 -22.54
CA SER A 800 57.54 -18.00 -23.21
C SER A 800 56.81 -17.16 -22.14
N VAL A 801 57.12 -15.90 -21.83
CA VAL A 801 57.38 -14.70 -22.67
C VAL A 801 56.13 -14.18 -23.37
N ASN A 802 55.32 -13.42 -22.64
CA ASN A 802 55.09 -12.01 -22.97
C ASN A 802 54.56 -11.23 -21.76
N GLY A 803 55.12 -10.05 -21.51
CA GLY A 803 54.67 -9.14 -20.47
C GLY A 803 54.78 -7.70 -20.94
N VAL A 804 53.75 -6.89 -20.65
CA VAL A 804 53.76 -5.44 -20.90
C VAL A 804 53.63 -4.74 -19.56
N ARG A 805 54.59 -3.86 -19.24
CA ARG A 805 54.66 -3.10 -17.99
C ARG A 805 54.84 -1.61 -18.31
N VAL A 806 53.76 -0.83 -18.20
CA VAL A 806 53.73 0.64 -18.33
C VAL A 806 52.57 1.15 -17.47
N ASN A 807 52.61 2.27 -16.74
CA ASN A 807 53.68 2.87 -15.92
C ASN A 807 52.98 3.71 -14.81
N LYS A 808 53.70 4.26 -13.81
CA LYS A 808 53.13 5.16 -12.79
C LYS A 808 53.25 6.66 -13.13
N ASN A 809 52.43 7.48 -12.44
CA ASN A 809 52.56 8.92 -12.13
C ASN A 809 51.90 9.99 -13.04
N SER A 810 50.70 10.43 -12.64
CA SER A 810 50.24 11.84 -12.50
C SER A 810 49.02 11.82 -11.53
N ILE A 811 48.76 12.71 -10.56
CA ILE A 811 48.97 14.17 -10.29
C ILE A 811 47.76 15.04 -10.70
N SER A 812 47.32 15.86 -9.74
CA SER A 812 46.10 16.72 -9.69
C SER A 812 44.74 15.97 -9.67
N THR A 813 43.74 16.28 -8.84
CA THR A 813 43.26 17.52 -8.17
C THR A 813 42.36 18.40 -9.06
N ALA A 814 41.04 18.20 -8.96
CA ALA A 814 39.99 19.23 -8.81
C ALA A 814 38.58 18.62 -8.86
N ILE A 815 37.65 19.19 -8.08
CA ILE A 815 36.19 18.90 -8.01
C ILE A 815 35.85 17.50 -7.47
#